data_AF-D5ZU33-F1
#
_entry.id   AF-D5ZU33-F1
#
_cell.length_a   1.000
_cell.length_b   1.000
_cell.length_c   1.000
_cell.angle_alpha   90.00
_cell.angle_beta   90.00
_cell.angle_gamma   90.00
#
_symmetry.space_group_name_H-M   'P 1'
#
loop_
_entity.id
_entity.type
_entity.pdbx_description
1 polymer ?
#
loop_
_entity_poly.entity_id
_entity_poly.type
_entity_poly.pdbx_seq_one_letter_code
_entity_poly.pdbx_strand_id
1 'polypeptide(L)'
;SDRAAGGRVVFAFSGNGSQWHGMGVDLMASVPAFRAAVTEADAVLTPLLGWSVARELAAPGRESRMGRTEIAQPALFALQLGLVAALAEQGVRPDAVLGHSVGEIAAACVAGALDLPAAARVVAERSQLQGTTAGSGRMAALGVPEREARALLLPYGGKLEIAAVNSVRDVTVSGDETALKELGHHLADRDVFFRPLDLDYAFHSRHMDPLAEPMKAALADLRPGALRLPFASTVTGRLRHAQEGTGLDAGYWWRNLRRPVLFADAVAAVLEEGCGALVEIGPHPVLTAYVRRAAETARVTAAVLPTLRRHGPGREALEETVGCVLATGAGDWSAFFPVPGRVTGLPPYAWQREPHPLPPAASWNRTCGSGVLDHPLLGERAAALDPGWHQRLDPVRLPWLADHKVSGAVLMPAAGYVEAVLAAGSRVLDGPLEVTALTFQPLTLPWDEPDMNVWLHTSVSDEDGVVRVASRTGGPGQPWRAHARGRVRRLLGRAPEGLGGGPRRDFPRGATADEMYHRARRGGLDYGPCFRVLEYVRTDGREAVAHYRADHLDTAGYLAHPAILDGALQTDAVLLDGADETAFLPAAVDTVRLWRPPTATGHIRVLARSATAAEAVWDVTVADEDGAVRVELLGCRLRRFDTGAGPAISECVTELRAAPRSGHVAAAVPLPRPRAGRSATAAPVEVVLSASETGRALELTGALKRVTAHFAVRAVEEILPGRARFTWAELSGAGVLPEYEPLLGVLLEVAEEYGLVAGADAFRAQGACQVLSPGRPEETVRELVAGPLLRGPELTAYGMCGRRLPDVLTGRCDPLELLFSESGRYLTEELYTSSLQSEAAHRAMRSGVRALVGAWPADRPLRVLEVGAGTGATTRTVVPHLPRERTRYVFTDVSESFFPRARARLAAHDFIEYQTLDLNRDPREQGCAEASFDVVIASNVLHATEDVRGTLGRLSFLLADDGHLLVQEMHDTAACALVFGILKSFWARTDLAERPRTPLLPRERWRELLKESGFGDVAHADVDGGLEQVASVLSARRAPRSGAVAAPPLPRVLEESAWIVVGEPDCDVSAGLAAFLEAAGGTVRRTGPDAGAVGWAGLLP
;
A
#
# COMPACT_ATOMS: atom_id res chain seq x y z
N SER A 1 13.35 17.77 21.05
CA SER A 1 14.76 17.78 21.48
C SER A 1 15.33 19.15 21.16
N ASP A 2 15.01 20.14 21.99
CA ASP A 2 15.68 21.44 21.91
C ASP A 2 17.00 21.30 22.64
N ARG A 3 18.03 20.88 21.90
CA ARG A 3 19.40 21.16 22.35
C ARG A 3 19.48 22.68 22.44
N ALA A 4 19.55 23.23 23.65
CA ALA A 4 20.07 24.56 23.84
C ALA A 4 21.44 24.58 23.15
N ALA A 5 21.51 25.26 22.00
CA ALA A 5 22.78 25.65 21.42
C ALA A 5 23.58 26.34 22.52
N GLY A 6 24.85 25.96 22.72
CA GLY A 6 25.67 26.38 23.87
C GLY A 6 25.43 27.85 24.22
N GLY A 7 24.79 28.08 25.36
CA GLY A 7 24.31 29.40 25.75
C GLY A 7 25.46 30.30 26.17
N ARG A 8 25.39 31.60 25.83
CA ARG A 8 26.39 32.59 26.29
C ARG A 8 26.29 32.81 27.81
N VAL A 9 27.43 32.92 28.48
CA VAL A 9 27.53 33.22 29.93
C VAL A 9 27.70 34.71 30.15
N VAL A 10 26.94 35.28 31.06
CA VAL A 10 26.99 36.70 31.38
C VAL A 10 27.32 36.88 32.85
N PHE A 11 28.32 37.72 33.15
CA PHE A 11 28.62 38.07 34.54
C PHE A 11 27.93 39.36 34.94
N ALA A 12 27.06 39.27 35.94
CA ALA A 12 26.33 40.40 36.53
C ALA A 12 26.96 40.80 37.87
N PHE A 13 27.66 41.92 37.91
CA PHE A 13 28.38 42.38 39.08
C PHE A 13 27.44 43.11 40.04
N SER A 14 27.27 42.56 41.25
CA SER A 14 26.42 43.13 42.29
C SER A 14 26.92 44.50 42.78
N GLY A 15 25.98 45.33 43.22
CA GLY A 15 26.26 46.66 43.74
C GLY A 15 26.47 46.70 45.26
N ASN A 16 26.59 47.91 45.79
CA ASN A 16 26.65 48.18 47.23
C ASN A 16 25.36 47.70 47.93
N GLY A 17 25.49 47.12 49.12
CA GLY A 17 24.41 46.49 49.89
C GLY A 17 24.44 44.95 49.87
N SER A 18 25.25 44.32 49.01
CA SER A 18 25.47 42.87 49.02
C SER A 18 26.50 42.43 50.06
N GLN A 19 27.41 43.33 50.48
CA GLN A 19 28.52 43.05 51.38
C GLN A 19 28.08 42.65 52.80
N TRP A 20 28.96 41.93 53.48
CA TRP A 20 28.83 41.54 54.88
C TRP A 20 30.20 41.16 55.44
N HIS A 21 30.35 41.22 56.77
CA HIS A 21 31.61 40.86 57.42
C HIS A 21 31.95 39.38 57.20
N GLY A 22 33.19 39.05 56.86
CA GLY A 22 33.60 37.66 56.62
C GLY A 22 33.26 37.11 55.23
N MET A 23 32.80 37.96 54.30
CA MET A 23 32.64 37.57 52.89
C MET A 23 33.97 37.16 52.27
N GLY A 24 34.01 35.99 51.62
CA GLY A 24 35.19 35.49 50.89
C GLY A 24 36.37 35.05 51.77
N VAL A 25 36.24 35.01 53.09
CA VAL A 25 37.32 34.57 54.00
C VAL A 25 37.71 33.11 53.78
N ASP A 26 36.70 32.26 53.59
CA ASP A 26 36.90 30.85 53.28
C ASP A 26 37.59 30.68 51.91
N LEU A 27 37.18 31.44 50.89
CA LEU A 27 37.80 31.45 49.57
C LEU A 27 39.25 31.95 49.61
N MET A 28 39.53 32.98 50.41
CA MET A 28 40.89 33.44 50.68
C MET A 28 41.75 32.32 51.27
N ALA A 29 41.17 31.36 52.00
CA ALA A 29 41.89 30.22 52.57
C ALA A 29 41.94 29.00 51.63
N SER A 30 40.90 28.74 50.83
CA SER A 30 40.73 27.48 50.10
C SER A 30 40.91 27.54 48.58
N VAL A 31 40.87 28.72 47.95
CA VAL A 31 40.91 28.88 46.48
C VAL A 31 42.13 29.74 46.06
N PRO A 32 43.19 29.14 45.46
CA PRO A 32 44.41 29.86 45.09
C PRO A 32 44.18 31.03 44.11
N ALA A 33 43.40 30.84 43.04
CA ALA A 33 43.13 31.88 42.06
C ALA A 33 42.39 33.09 42.65
N PHE A 34 41.43 32.85 43.54
CA PHE A 34 40.74 33.89 44.30
C PHE A 34 41.72 34.72 45.13
N ARG A 35 42.55 34.03 45.93
CA ARG A 35 43.53 34.68 46.81
C ARG A 35 44.53 35.53 46.03
N ALA A 36 45.03 35.01 44.91
CA ALA A 36 45.98 35.72 44.05
C ALA A 36 45.37 37.03 43.51
N ALA A 37 44.17 36.97 42.94
CA ALA A 37 43.50 38.14 42.39
C ALA A 37 43.13 39.19 43.46
N VAL A 38 42.67 38.76 44.65
CA VAL A 38 42.42 39.70 45.77
C VAL A 38 43.72 40.33 46.25
N THR A 39 44.82 39.58 46.32
CA THR A 39 46.13 40.11 46.74
C THR A 39 46.68 41.12 45.73
N GLU A 40 46.49 40.86 44.42
CA GLU A 40 46.88 41.79 43.36
C GLU A 40 46.07 43.09 43.43
N ALA A 41 44.75 42.98 43.60
CA ALA A 41 43.88 44.14 43.80
C ALA A 41 44.27 44.92 45.07
N ASP A 42 44.59 44.23 46.17
CA ASP A 42 45.03 44.83 47.43
C ASP A 42 46.33 45.63 47.28
N ALA A 43 47.30 45.11 46.52
CA ALA A 43 48.58 45.77 46.28
C ALA A 43 48.42 47.13 45.56
N VAL A 44 47.44 47.23 44.66
CA VAL A 44 47.15 48.45 43.90
C VAL A 44 46.23 49.40 44.68
N LEU A 45 45.30 48.86 45.47
CA LEU A 45 44.35 49.65 46.26
C LEU A 45 44.96 50.23 47.53
N THR A 46 45.88 49.51 48.18
CA THR A 46 46.45 49.93 49.48
C THR A 46 47.11 51.32 49.42
N PRO A 47 47.93 51.67 48.42
CA PRO A 47 48.50 53.02 48.30
C PRO A 47 47.45 54.13 48.10
N LEU A 48 46.31 53.81 47.50
CA LEU A 48 45.23 54.76 47.22
C LEU A 48 44.29 54.95 48.42
N LEU A 49 44.07 53.87 49.19
CA LEU A 49 43.11 53.84 50.30
C LEU A 49 43.75 54.12 51.66
N GLY A 50 45.05 53.85 51.81
CA GLY A 50 45.75 53.90 53.11
C GLY A 50 45.46 52.70 54.02
N TRP A 51 44.75 51.68 53.55
CA TRP A 51 44.45 50.43 54.26
C TRP A 51 44.32 49.25 53.29
N SER A 52 44.46 48.02 53.81
CA SER A 52 44.42 46.79 53.02
C SER A 52 43.01 46.19 52.98
N VAL A 53 42.47 46.02 51.78
CA VAL A 53 41.20 45.32 51.51
C VAL A 53 41.29 43.85 51.86
N ALA A 54 42.43 43.19 51.63
CA ALA A 54 42.62 41.79 51.98
C ALA A 54 42.54 41.57 53.50
N ARG A 55 43.14 42.47 54.29
CA ARG A 55 43.04 42.45 55.76
C ARG A 55 41.63 42.74 56.25
N GLU A 56 40.92 43.67 55.62
CA GLU A 56 39.54 44.01 55.98
C GLU A 56 38.56 42.87 55.67
N LEU A 57 38.74 42.15 54.54
CA LEU A 57 37.96 40.94 54.25
C LEU A 57 38.16 39.85 55.32
N ALA A 58 39.41 39.69 55.81
CA ALA A 58 39.77 38.74 56.86
C ALA A 58 39.42 39.19 58.29
N ALA A 59 38.95 40.42 58.48
CA ALA A 59 38.70 40.97 59.81
C ALA A 59 37.51 40.27 60.51
N PRO A 60 37.63 39.91 61.81
CA PRO A 60 36.54 39.30 62.55
C PRO A 60 35.38 40.29 62.74
N GLY A 61 34.15 39.78 62.86
CA GLY A 61 32.92 40.58 62.74
C GLY A 61 32.76 41.79 63.68
N ARG A 62 33.44 41.82 64.84
CA ARG A 62 33.42 42.98 65.76
C ARG A 62 34.37 44.11 65.34
N GLU A 63 35.36 43.82 64.50
CA GLU A 63 36.39 44.76 64.04
C GLU A 63 36.14 45.23 62.60
N SER A 64 35.20 44.59 61.89
CA SER A 64 34.88 44.90 60.50
C SER A 64 34.18 46.24 60.33
N ARG A 65 34.63 47.02 59.34
CA ARG A 65 34.12 48.35 58.99
C ARG A 65 33.22 48.33 57.74
N MET A 66 32.77 47.15 57.31
CA MET A 66 31.99 46.93 56.08
C MET A 66 30.65 47.69 55.98
N GLY A 67 30.17 48.30 57.09
CA GLY A 67 29.02 49.20 57.05
C GLY A 67 29.31 50.56 56.41
N ARG A 68 30.58 50.95 56.26
CA ARG A 68 30.98 52.22 55.65
C ARG A 68 31.22 52.07 54.15
N THR A 69 30.68 52.98 53.35
CA THR A 69 30.74 52.88 51.88
C THR A 69 32.16 52.97 51.32
N GLU A 70 32.99 53.82 51.90
CA GLU A 70 34.41 53.98 51.56
C GLU A 70 35.25 52.72 51.84
N ILE A 71 34.72 51.78 52.63
CA ILE A 71 35.32 50.47 52.91
C ILE A 71 34.67 49.37 52.06
N ALA A 72 33.34 49.36 52.01
CA ALA A 72 32.55 48.34 51.34
C ALA A 72 32.82 48.28 49.82
N GLN A 73 32.96 49.42 49.15
CA GLN A 73 33.11 49.45 47.70
C GLN A 73 34.45 48.87 47.21
N PRO A 74 35.62 49.27 47.76
CA PRO A 74 36.88 48.63 47.38
C PRO A 74 36.94 47.14 47.77
N ALA A 75 36.37 46.77 48.92
CA ALA A 75 36.31 45.37 49.34
C ALA A 75 35.43 44.52 48.40
N LEU A 76 34.27 45.05 47.98
CA LEU A 76 33.38 44.41 47.01
C LEU A 76 34.08 44.26 45.65
N PHE A 77 34.76 45.29 45.17
CA PHE A 77 35.53 45.24 43.93
C PHE A 77 36.61 44.15 43.96
N ALA A 78 37.43 44.11 45.02
CA ALA A 78 38.48 43.09 45.15
C ALA A 78 37.89 41.68 45.22
N LEU A 79 36.82 41.47 46.00
CA LEU A 79 36.13 40.19 46.08
C LEU A 79 35.55 39.76 44.73
N GLN A 80 34.94 40.68 43.97
CA GLN A 80 34.38 40.39 42.66
C GLN A 80 35.46 39.95 41.65
N LEU A 81 36.63 40.58 41.65
CA LEU A 81 37.77 40.13 40.84
C LEU A 81 38.27 38.75 41.28
N GLY A 82 38.31 38.49 42.58
CA GLY A 82 38.61 37.17 43.14
C GLY A 82 37.66 36.08 42.62
N LEU A 83 36.35 36.36 42.64
CA LEU A 83 35.33 35.41 42.14
C LEU A 83 35.47 35.15 40.64
N VAL A 84 35.75 36.19 39.85
CA VAL A 84 36.00 36.05 38.42
C VAL A 84 37.22 35.16 38.15
N ALA A 85 38.30 35.34 38.91
CA ALA A 85 39.50 34.49 38.80
C ALA A 85 39.20 33.04 39.19
N ALA A 86 38.44 32.81 40.25
CA ALA A 86 38.04 31.47 40.69
C ALA A 86 37.17 30.74 39.64
N LEU A 87 36.19 31.44 39.04
CA LEU A 87 35.36 30.88 37.97
C LEU A 87 36.19 30.57 36.71
N ALA A 88 37.12 31.46 36.36
CA ALA A 88 37.98 31.28 35.19
C ALA A 88 38.94 30.09 35.32
N GLU A 89 39.42 29.79 36.54
CA GLU A 89 40.22 28.59 36.84
C GLU A 89 39.43 27.30 36.57
N GLN A 90 38.12 27.33 36.75
CA GLN A 90 37.20 26.21 36.51
C GLN A 90 36.59 26.21 35.08
N GLY A 91 37.13 27.02 34.16
CA GLY A 91 36.68 27.06 32.77
C GLY A 91 35.42 27.90 32.51
N VAL A 92 34.93 28.65 33.49
CA VAL A 92 33.76 29.53 33.33
C VAL A 92 34.23 30.95 33.06
N ARG A 93 33.99 31.44 31.84
CA ARG A 93 34.34 32.79 31.39
C ARG A 93 33.10 33.53 30.88
N PRO A 94 33.00 34.85 31.06
CA PRO A 94 31.89 35.61 30.53
C PRO A 94 32.06 35.91 29.04
N ASP A 95 30.96 35.80 28.30
CA ASP A 95 30.80 36.31 26.94
C ASP A 95 30.35 37.77 26.93
N ALA A 96 29.69 38.23 28.00
CA ALA A 96 29.36 39.64 28.23
C ALA A 96 29.30 39.94 29.72
N VAL A 97 29.36 41.22 30.08
CA VAL A 97 29.29 41.67 31.48
C VAL A 97 28.32 42.82 31.66
N LEU A 98 27.76 42.93 32.86
CA LEU A 98 27.00 44.09 33.31
C LEU A 98 27.23 44.32 34.79
N GLY A 99 27.05 45.54 35.29
CA GLY A 99 27.23 45.82 36.72
C GLY A 99 26.14 46.72 37.26
N HIS A 100 25.75 46.52 38.52
CA HIS A 100 24.79 47.39 39.21
C HIS A 100 25.55 48.47 40.00
N SER A 101 25.39 49.74 39.62
CA SER A 101 26.06 50.87 40.30
C SER A 101 27.59 50.67 40.36
N VAL A 102 28.16 50.49 41.56
CA VAL A 102 29.60 50.26 41.80
C VAL A 102 30.11 48.99 41.12
N GLY A 103 29.25 47.97 40.95
CA GLY A 103 29.61 46.72 40.28
C GLY A 103 30.06 46.95 38.83
N GLU A 104 29.67 48.07 38.20
CA GLU A 104 30.16 48.41 36.87
C GLU A 104 31.68 48.60 36.80
N ILE A 105 32.35 48.96 37.90
CA ILE A 105 33.81 49.16 37.90
C ILE A 105 34.51 47.81 37.71
N ALA A 106 34.08 46.78 38.45
CA ALA A 106 34.58 45.42 38.27
C ALA A 106 34.21 44.88 36.87
N ALA A 107 32.99 45.14 36.40
CA ALA A 107 32.58 44.76 35.04
C ALA A 107 33.45 45.43 33.96
N ALA A 108 33.75 46.72 34.08
CA ALA A 108 34.59 47.46 33.14
C ALA A 108 36.05 46.96 33.14
N CYS A 109 36.56 46.57 34.30
CA CYS A 109 37.87 45.93 34.45
C CYS A 109 37.91 44.57 33.71
N VAL A 110 36.89 43.73 33.93
CA VAL A 110 36.79 42.40 33.32
C VAL A 110 36.55 42.48 31.81
N ALA A 111 35.74 43.44 31.35
CA ALA A 111 35.54 43.71 29.93
C ALA A 111 36.79 44.28 29.24
N GLY A 112 37.80 44.70 30.00
CA GLY A 112 39.06 45.22 29.48
C GLY A 112 39.07 46.72 29.16
N ALA A 113 37.98 47.44 29.43
CA ALA A 113 37.94 48.88 29.25
C ALA A 113 38.81 49.62 30.28
N LEU A 114 38.96 49.07 31.49
CA LEU A 114 39.92 49.57 32.48
C LEU A 114 40.92 48.46 32.80
N ASP A 115 42.20 48.81 32.93
CA ASP A 115 43.16 47.93 33.58
C ASP A 115 42.99 47.99 35.12
N LEU A 116 43.65 47.08 35.84
CA LEU A 116 43.50 46.98 37.29
C LEU A 116 43.89 48.29 38.01
N PRO A 117 45.01 48.98 37.71
CA PRO A 117 45.32 50.30 38.27
C PRO A 117 44.26 51.37 38.01
N ALA A 118 43.74 51.45 36.79
CA ALA A 118 42.70 52.43 36.44
C ALA A 118 41.39 52.13 37.18
N ALA A 119 40.94 50.88 37.21
CA ALA A 119 39.73 50.47 37.94
C ALA A 119 39.88 50.67 39.45
N ALA A 120 41.06 50.37 40.02
CA ALA A 120 41.39 50.62 41.42
C ALA A 120 41.32 52.12 41.78
N ARG A 121 41.84 53.00 40.91
CA ARG A 121 41.70 54.46 41.06
C ARG A 121 40.24 54.89 41.04
N VAL A 122 39.44 54.38 40.09
CA VAL A 122 38.01 54.72 40.02
C VAL A 122 37.28 54.31 41.30
N VAL A 123 37.44 53.07 41.79
CA VAL A 123 36.75 52.63 43.00
C VAL A 123 37.26 53.35 44.26
N ALA A 124 38.56 53.61 44.37
CA ALA A 124 39.13 54.33 45.51
C ALA A 124 38.57 55.76 45.59
N GLU A 125 38.70 56.54 44.53
CA GLU A 125 38.23 57.94 44.47
C GLU A 125 36.72 58.03 44.64
N ARG A 126 35.96 57.17 43.94
CA ARG A 126 34.49 57.11 44.07
C ARG A 126 34.06 56.82 45.50
N SER A 127 34.68 55.82 46.13
CA SER A 127 34.28 55.37 47.46
C SER A 127 34.59 56.41 48.54
N GLN A 128 35.75 57.07 48.48
CA GLN A 128 36.13 58.13 49.43
C GLN A 128 35.25 59.36 49.28
N LEU A 129 35.06 59.84 48.04
CA LEU A 129 34.19 61.00 47.77
C LEU A 129 32.74 60.70 48.18
N GLN A 130 32.21 59.54 47.83
CA GLN A 130 30.87 59.14 48.20
C GLN A 130 30.71 58.96 49.72
N GLY A 131 31.74 58.51 50.42
CA GLY A 131 31.77 58.41 51.89
C GLY A 131 31.47 59.75 52.60
N THR A 132 31.86 60.89 52.01
CA THR A 132 31.60 62.23 52.57
C THR A 132 30.11 62.62 52.63
N THR A 133 29.25 61.86 51.94
CA THR A 133 27.80 62.11 51.89
C THR A 133 27.00 61.33 52.93
N ALA A 134 27.66 60.64 53.86
CA ALA A 134 27.01 59.95 54.96
C ALA A 134 26.08 60.93 55.73
N GLY A 135 24.86 60.49 56.02
CA GLY A 135 23.84 61.29 56.71
C GLY A 135 23.08 62.29 55.82
N SER A 136 23.43 62.43 54.54
CA SER A 136 22.74 63.37 53.62
C SER A 136 21.35 62.89 53.18
N GLY A 137 21.07 61.58 53.25
CA GLY A 137 19.78 61.01 52.88
C GLY A 137 19.69 59.49 53.04
N ARG A 138 18.63 58.89 52.49
CA ARG A 138 18.31 57.46 52.58
C ARG A 138 17.85 56.90 51.24
N MET A 139 17.65 55.58 51.17
CA MET A 139 17.08 54.88 50.01
C MET A 139 15.97 53.90 50.44
N ALA A 140 15.02 53.63 49.56
CA ALA A 140 14.02 52.57 49.73
C ALA A 140 13.71 51.86 48.41
N ALA A 141 13.38 50.57 48.49
CA ALA A 141 12.84 49.79 47.38
C ALA A 141 11.31 49.88 47.35
N LEU A 142 10.76 50.10 46.16
CA LEU A 142 9.32 50.20 45.87
C LEU A 142 8.92 49.15 44.84
N GLY A 143 7.79 48.49 45.06
CA GLY A 143 7.23 47.46 44.18
C GLY A 143 6.26 48.01 43.13
N VAL A 144 6.66 49.04 42.37
CA VAL A 144 5.85 49.64 41.30
C VAL A 144 6.65 49.86 40.01
N PRO A 145 5.99 49.96 38.84
CA PRO A 145 6.66 50.35 37.60
C PRO A 145 7.24 51.77 37.64
N GLU A 146 8.27 52.02 36.83
CA GLU A 146 8.95 53.33 36.78
C GLU A 146 7.98 54.50 36.54
N ARG A 147 7.03 54.36 35.61
CA ARG A 147 6.05 55.40 35.30
C ARG A 147 5.21 55.77 36.54
N GLU A 148 4.79 54.77 37.31
CA GLU A 148 4.00 54.97 38.52
C GLU A 148 4.85 55.58 39.64
N ALA A 149 6.09 55.13 39.78
CA ALA A 149 7.05 55.71 40.71
C ALA A 149 7.26 57.21 40.42
N ARG A 150 7.45 57.59 39.15
CA ARG A 150 7.56 59.01 38.76
C ARG A 150 6.34 59.82 39.20
N ALA A 151 5.13 59.29 39.01
CA ALA A 151 3.90 59.95 39.43
C ALA A 151 3.80 60.10 40.97
N LEU A 152 4.21 59.07 41.72
CA LEU A 152 4.25 59.08 43.19
C LEU A 152 5.26 60.09 43.75
N LEU A 153 6.35 60.36 43.02
CA LEU A 153 7.42 61.25 43.47
C LEU A 153 7.18 62.73 43.12
N LEU A 154 6.28 63.03 42.17
CA LEU A 154 5.94 64.41 41.76
C LEU A 154 5.62 65.35 42.95
N PRO A 155 4.82 64.96 43.95
CA PRO A 155 4.48 65.85 45.09
C PRO A 155 5.68 66.26 45.95
N TYR A 156 6.78 65.49 45.91
CA TYR A 156 7.96 65.73 46.76
C TYR A 156 8.94 66.75 46.14
N GLY A 157 8.64 67.33 44.98
CA GLY A 157 9.36 68.50 44.43
C GLY A 157 10.86 68.29 44.26
N GLY A 158 11.29 67.07 43.87
CA GLY A 158 12.70 66.73 43.68
C GLY A 158 13.48 66.41 44.97
N LYS A 159 12.81 66.30 46.13
CA LYS A 159 13.40 65.78 47.38
C LYS A 159 13.66 64.27 47.35
N LEU A 160 12.93 63.56 46.48
CA LEU A 160 13.07 62.14 46.22
C LEU A 160 13.26 61.94 44.72
N GLU A 161 14.23 61.13 44.33
CA GLU A 161 14.53 60.76 42.95
C GLU A 161 14.57 59.24 42.79
N ILE A 162 14.33 58.76 41.56
CA ILE A 162 14.53 57.34 41.24
C ILE A 162 16.04 57.09 41.16
N ALA A 163 16.54 56.22 42.02
CA ALA A 163 17.94 55.82 42.08
C ALA A 163 18.26 54.61 41.19
N ALA A 164 17.29 53.71 41.02
CA ALA A 164 17.45 52.53 40.17
C ALA A 164 16.10 52.03 39.62
N VAL A 165 16.10 51.57 38.38
CA VAL A 165 15.01 50.79 37.77
C VAL A 165 15.51 49.35 37.66
N ASN A 166 15.13 48.51 38.62
CA ASN A 166 15.68 47.16 38.78
C ASN A 166 14.90 46.10 37.99
N SER A 167 13.58 46.28 37.86
CA SER A 167 12.73 45.44 36.99
C SER A 167 11.52 46.25 36.49
N VAL A 168 10.67 45.63 35.67
CA VAL A 168 9.39 46.20 35.23
C VAL A 168 8.46 46.68 36.36
N ARG A 169 8.68 46.21 37.60
CA ARG A 169 7.88 46.56 38.78
C ARG A 169 8.69 46.83 40.04
N ASP A 170 10.00 47.00 39.93
CA ASP A 170 10.87 47.23 41.09
C ASP A 170 11.75 48.45 40.82
N VAL A 171 11.56 49.47 41.63
CA VAL A 171 12.36 50.71 41.57
C VAL A 171 12.95 51.01 42.94
N THR A 172 14.15 51.57 42.96
CA THR A 172 14.75 52.11 44.18
C THR A 172 14.67 53.63 44.12
N VAL A 173 14.20 54.25 45.19
CA VAL A 173 14.16 55.72 45.33
C VAL A 173 15.17 56.15 46.37
N SER A 174 15.72 57.34 46.21
CA SER A 174 16.66 57.94 47.16
C SER A 174 16.40 59.43 47.34
N GLY A 175 16.77 59.96 48.50
CA GLY A 175 16.60 61.37 48.81
C GLY A 175 16.51 61.66 50.29
N ASP A 176 15.84 62.75 50.63
CA ASP A 176 15.74 63.27 52.00
C ASP A 176 14.98 62.27 52.91
N GLU A 177 15.52 61.96 54.08
CA GLU A 177 14.96 60.92 54.98
C GLU A 177 13.51 61.20 55.41
N THR A 178 13.16 62.46 55.67
CA THR A 178 11.82 62.85 56.08
C THR A 178 10.80 62.63 54.96
N ALA A 179 11.13 63.02 53.74
CA ALA A 179 10.29 62.78 52.56
C ALA A 179 10.13 61.27 52.29
N LEU A 180 11.18 60.49 52.52
CA LEU A 180 11.15 59.03 52.33
C LEU A 180 10.22 58.34 53.33
N LYS A 181 10.18 58.82 54.58
CA LYS A 181 9.23 58.35 55.62
C LYS A 181 7.78 58.71 55.26
N GLU A 182 7.54 59.94 54.80
CA GLU A 182 6.22 60.38 54.32
C GLU A 182 5.73 59.52 53.15
N LEU A 183 6.59 59.23 52.18
CA LEU A 183 6.28 58.33 51.07
C LEU A 183 5.95 56.93 51.56
N GLY A 184 6.71 56.40 52.53
CA GLY A 184 6.44 55.09 53.12
C GLY A 184 5.05 54.99 53.73
N HIS A 185 4.60 56.01 54.48
CA HIS A 185 3.24 56.05 55.02
C HIS A 185 2.19 56.12 53.91
N HIS A 186 2.40 56.97 52.90
CA HIS A 186 1.48 57.10 51.77
C HIS A 186 1.31 55.80 50.97
N LEU A 187 2.38 55.00 50.84
CA LEU A 187 2.33 53.72 50.14
C LEU A 187 1.74 52.59 50.98
N ALA A 188 1.92 52.63 52.30
CA ALA A 188 1.28 51.69 53.22
C ALA A 188 -0.25 51.77 53.14
N ASP A 189 -0.81 52.99 53.06
CA ASP A 189 -2.26 53.21 52.89
C ASP A 189 -2.81 52.65 51.57
N ARG A 190 -1.94 52.37 50.59
CA ARG A 190 -2.28 51.89 49.25
C ARG A 190 -1.88 50.43 49.02
N ASP A 191 -1.42 49.73 50.05
CA ASP A 191 -0.92 48.36 50.00
C ASP A 191 0.19 48.15 48.93
N VAL A 192 1.05 49.16 48.76
CA VAL A 192 2.19 49.11 47.84
C VAL A 192 3.46 48.74 48.60
N PHE A 193 4.21 47.76 48.10
CA PHE A 193 5.48 47.34 48.70
C PHE A 193 6.47 48.51 48.82
N PHE A 194 6.92 48.76 50.04
CA PHE A 194 7.92 49.76 50.38
C PHE A 194 8.87 49.22 51.45
N ARG A 195 10.18 49.24 51.18
CA ARG A 195 11.20 48.77 52.12
C ARG A 195 12.36 49.76 52.21
N PRO A 196 12.55 50.44 53.35
CA PRO A 196 13.77 51.20 53.62
C PRO A 196 15.01 50.31 53.49
N LEU A 197 16.04 50.82 52.83
CA LEU A 197 17.34 50.16 52.77
C LEU A 197 18.20 50.67 53.93
N ASP A 198 18.91 49.76 54.59
CA ASP A 198 19.79 50.07 55.73
C ASP A 198 21.11 50.68 55.23
N LEU A 199 21.02 51.91 54.72
CA LEU A 199 22.11 52.68 54.13
C LEU A 199 21.97 54.15 54.55
N ASP A 200 23.05 54.74 55.07
CA ASP A 200 23.10 56.13 55.54
C ASP A 200 23.33 57.16 54.39
N TYR A 201 22.88 56.83 53.18
CA TYR A 201 23.23 57.56 51.95
C TYR A 201 22.05 57.64 50.97
N ALA A 202 22.01 58.69 50.13
CA ALA A 202 21.06 58.83 49.03
C ALA A 202 21.75 58.72 47.65
N PHE A 203 22.23 57.53 47.30
CA PHE A 203 22.94 57.31 46.04
C PHE A 203 22.07 57.59 44.80
N HIS A 204 22.72 57.96 43.69
CA HIS A 204 22.07 58.24 42.40
C HIS A 204 21.03 59.37 42.46
N SER A 205 21.26 60.35 43.34
CA SER A 205 20.40 61.53 43.49
C SER A 205 21.20 62.82 43.48
N ARG A 206 20.50 63.96 43.54
CA ARG A 206 21.05 65.31 43.69
C ARG A 206 22.03 65.45 44.86
N HIS A 207 21.94 64.59 45.88
CA HIS A 207 22.90 64.56 46.99
C HIS A 207 24.33 64.24 46.53
N MET A 208 24.49 63.67 45.33
CA MET A 208 25.81 63.43 44.73
C MET A 208 26.35 64.65 43.97
N ASP A 209 25.52 65.65 43.60
CA ASP A 209 25.91 66.82 42.79
C ASP A 209 27.16 67.56 43.30
N PRO A 210 27.38 67.74 44.62
CA PRO A 210 28.60 68.35 45.13
C PRO A 210 29.89 67.61 44.76
N LEU A 211 29.80 66.31 44.43
CA LEU A 211 30.94 65.46 44.09
C LEU A 211 31.34 65.54 42.62
N ALA A 212 30.59 66.27 41.77
CA ALA A 212 30.79 66.30 40.33
C ALA A 212 32.21 66.74 39.92
N GLU A 213 32.65 67.90 40.41
CA GLU A 213 33.97 68.45 40.08
C GLU A 213 35.11 67.69 40.77
N PRO A 214 35.03 67.36 42.08
CA PRO A 214 36.02 66.50 42.73
C PRO A 214 36.23 65.17 42.00
N MET A 215 35.16 64.50 41.57
CA MET A 215 35.24 63.21 40.92
C MET A 215 35.86 63.30 39.51
N LYS A 216 35.49 64.33 38.73
CA LYS A 216 36.09 64.54 37.40
C LYS A 216 37.56 64.88 37.51
N ALA A 217 37.94 65.72 38.47
CA ALA A 217 39.33 66.09 38.71
C ALA A 217 40.18 64.88 39.13
N ALA A 218 39.68 64.08 40.07
CA ALA A 218 40.35 62.88 40.56
C ALA A 218 40.59 61.82 39.46
N LEU A 219 39.76 61.80 38.42
CA LEU A 219 39.82 60.86 37.30
C LEU A 219 40.26 61.48 35.97
N ALA A 220 40.78 62.72 35.95
CA ALA A 220 41.12 63.43 34.71
C ALA A 220 42.16 62.69 33.83
N ASP A 221 43.06 61.93 34.47
CA ASP A 221 44.10 61.16 33.78
C ASP A 221 43.66 59.73 33.41
N LEU A 222 42.38 59.37 33.65
CA LEU A 222 41.86 58.06 33.28
C LEU A 222 41.94 57.87 31.76
N ARG A 223 42.43 56.72 31.31
CA ARG A 223 42.53 56.34 29.89
C ARG A 223 41.84 55.00 29.65
N PRO A 224 40.53 54.98 29.40
CA PRO A 224 39.82 53.75 29.11
C PRO A 224 40.22 53.18 27.74
N GLY A 225 40.40 51.86 27.68
CA GLY A 225 40.71 51.11 26.48
C GLY A 225 39.48 50.60 25.71
N ALA A 226 39.74 49.87 24.62
CA ALA A 226 38.70 49.18 23.87
C ALA A 226 38.15 47.98 24.66
N LEU A 227 36.85 47.72 24.51
CA LEU A 227 36.18 46.57 25.13
C LEU A 227 36.61 45.27 24.45
N ARG A 228 37.03 44.28 25.24
CA ARG A 228 37.28 42.90 24.81
C ARG A 228 36.02 42.03 24.90
N LEU A 229 35.09 42.41 25.77
CA LEU A 229 33.79 41.77 25.96
C LEU A 229 32.68 42.84 25.83
N PRO A 230 31.51 42.51 25.26
CA PRO A 230 30.32 43.33 25.37
C PRO A 230 30.04 43.74 26.82
N PHE A 231 29.75 45.03 27.02
CA PHE A 231 29.52 45.63 28.34
C PHE A 231 28.15 46.29 28.34
N ALA A 232 27.19 45.77 29.12
CA ALA A 232 25.90 46.41 29.27
C ALA A 232 25.95 47.47 30.36
N SER A 233 25.88 48.73 29.94
CA SER A 233 25.92 49.89 30.82
C SER A 233 24.54 50.12 31.43
N THR A 234 24.47 50.13 32.75
CA THR A 234 23.29 50.58 33.50
C THR A 234 23.18 52.10 33.58
N VAL A 235 24.19 52.85 33.14
CA VAL A 235 24.07 54.31 32.96
C VAL A 235 23.24 54.64 31.71
N THR A 236 23.39 53.85 30.64
CA THR A 236 22.67 54.08 29.37
C THR A 236 21.58 53.07 29.06
N GLY A 237 21.47 51.97 29.82
CA GLY A 237 20.51 50.88 29.58
C GLY A 237 20.78 50.12 28.27
N ARG A 238 22.02 50.13 27.77
CA ARG A 238 22.38 49.60 26.44
C ARG A 238 23.67 48.79 26.48
N LEU A 239 23.74 47.81 25.58
CA LEU A 239 24.95 47.05 25.32
C LEU A 239 25.97 47.89 24.54
N ARG A 240 27.23 47.84 24.96
CA ARG A 240 28.36 48.52 24.32
C ARG A 240 29.34 47.51 23.74
N HIS A 241 29.88 47.81 22.57
CA HIS A 241 30.84 46.95 21.86
C HIS A 241 32.21 47.62 21.69
N ALA A 242 33.18 46.90 21.13
CA ALA A 242 34.62 47.17 21.17
C ALA A 242 35.07 48.65 21.17
N GLN A 243 34.55 49.48 20.26
CA GLN A 243 34.99 50.87 20.06
C GLN A 243 34.44 51.85 21.12
N GLU A 244 33.39 51.48 21.84
CA GLU A 244 32.69 52.37 22.79
C GLU A 244 33.28 52.34 24.20
N GLY A 245 34.27 51.48 24.46
CA GLY A 245 34.96 51.38 25.75
C GLY A 245 35.73 52.63 26.16
N THR A 246 36.26 53.36 25.17
CA THR A 246 36.97 54.64 25.38
C THR A 246 36.09 55.72 26.01
N GLY A 247 34.76 55.57 25.92
CA GLY A 247 33.78 56.47 26.52
C GLY A 247 33.54 56.27 28.01
N LEU A 248 34.20 55.31 28.67
CA LEU A 248 34.13 55.10 30.14
C LEU A 248 35.07 56.06 30.90
N ASP A 249 35.04 57.33 30.53
CA ASP A 249 35.90 58.40 31.05
C ASP A 249 35.45 58.93 32.43
N ALA A 250 36.14 59.95 32.94
CA ALA A 250 35.79 60.62 34.19
C ALA A 250 34.32 61.12 34.21
N GLY A 251 33.82 61.59 33.06
CA GLY A 251 32.44 62.02 32.90
C GLY A 251 31.44 60.87 32.98
N TYR A 252 31.80 59.68 32.47
CA TYR A 252 31.01 58.47 32.63
C TYR A 252 30.90 58.06 34.10
N TRP A 253 32.01 58.01 34.83
CA TRP A 253 31.99 57.59 36.24
C TRP A 253 31.26 58.59 37.14
N TRP A 254 31.31 59.88 36.83
CA TRP A 254 30.43 60.88 37.43
C TRP A 254 28.94 60.56 37.15
N ARG A 255 28.58 60.27 35.89
CA ARG A 255 27.20 59.88 35.55
C ARG A 255 26.78 58.56 36.23
N ASN A 256 27.67 57.58 36.34
CA ASN A 256 27.43 56.33 37.08
C ASN A 256 27.13 56.57 38.56
N LEU A 257 27.73 57.59 39.18
CA LEU A 257 27.47 57.95 40.58
C LEU A 257 26.14 58.70 40.76
N ARG A 258 25.75 59.52 39.78
CA ARG A 258 24.66 60.51 39.89
C ARG A 258 23.35 60.08 39.24
N ARG A 259 23.39 59.41 38.09
CA ARG A 259 22.19 59.08 37.30
C ARG A 259 21.54 57.77 37.80
N PRO A 260 20.23 57.58 37.55
CA PRO A 260 19.56 56.34 37.93
C PRO A 260 20.20 55.11 37.26
N VAL A 261 20.29 54.00 38.00
CA VAL A 261 20.75 52.71 37.47
C VAL A 261 19.63 52.07 36.64
N LEU A 262 19.79 52.04 35.32
CA LEU A 262 18.88 51.40 34.36
C LEU A 262 19.18 49.90 34.25
N PHE A 263 19.04 49.17 35.37
CA PHE A 263 19.40 47.75 35.46
C PHE A 263 18.46 46.87 34.64
N ALA A 264 17.15 47.13 34.67
CA ALA A 264 16.17 46.39 33.88
C ALA A 264 16.48 46.42 32.37
N ASP A 265 16.80 47.61 31.84
CA ASP A 265 17.13 47.81 30.43
C ASP A 265 18.47 47.12 30.07
N ALA A 266 19.48 47.21 30.94
CA ALA A 266 20.76 46.55 30.72
C ALA A 266 20.64 45.02 30.71
N VAL A 267 19.80 44.44 31.59
CA VAL A 267 19.53 42.99 31.59
C VAL A 267 18.75 42.59 30.33
N ALA A 268 17.75 43.38 29.93
CA ALA A 268 17.00 43.11 28.69
C ALA A 268 17.92 43.10 27.47
N ALA A 269 18.80 44.09 27.33
CA ALA A 269 19.77 44.17 26.23
C ALA A 269 20.70 42.94 26.16
N VAL A 270 21.02 42.32 27.30
CA VAL A 270 21.86 41.12 27.34
C VAL A 270 21.06 39.84 27.09
N LEU A 271 19.79 39.79 27.49
CA LEU A 271 18.91 38.67 27.18
C LEU A 271 18.61 38.59 25.67
N GLU A 272 18.50 39.74 24.99
CA GLU A 272 18.33 39.82 23.53
C GLU A 272 19.50 39.19 22.74
N GLU A 273 20.71 39.18 23.32
CA GLU A 273 21.92 38.58 22.72
C GLU A 273 22.02 37.05 22.86
N GLY A 274 20.96 36.38 23.30
CA GLY A 274 20.91 34.92 23.41
C GLY A 274 21.68 34.36 24.60
N CYS A 275 21.66 35.06 25.73
CA CYS A 275 22.27 34.59 26.97
C CYS A 275 21.55 33.33 27.53
N GLY A 276 22.32 32.27 27.81
CA GLY A 276 21.82 31.03 28.42
C GLY A 276 22.04 30.94 29.94
N ALA A 277 23.02 31.68 30.48
CA ALA A 277 23.32 31.72 31.91
C ALA A 277 23.79 33.11 32.36
N LEU A 278 23.15 33.67 33.40
CA LEU A 278 23.57 34.89 34.08
C LEU A 278 24.11 34.55 35.46
N VAL A 279 25.39 34.79 35.66
CA VAL A 279 26.11 34.54 36.90
C VAL A 279 26.25 35.84 37.68
N GLU A 280 25.63 35.93 38.85
CA GLU A 280 25.73 37.07 39.75
C GLU A 280 27.04 37.01 40.54
N ILE A 281 27.96 37.93 40.22
CA ILE A 281 29.27 38.07 40.85
C ILE A 281 29.15 38.96 42.08
N GLY A 282 29.24 38.35 43.26
CA GLY A 282 29.08 39.06 44.51
C GLY A 282 29.08 38.19 45.76
N PRO A 283 29.14 38.82 46.93
CA PRO A 283 29.14 38.14 48.22
C PRO A 283 27.75 37.63 48.66
N HIS A 284 26.67 38.06 47.98
CA HIS A 284 25.30 37.64 48.24
C HIS A 284 24.38 37.99 47.04
N PRO A 285 23.40 37.14 46.65
CA PRO A 285 22.46 37.44 45.58
C PRO A 285 21.48 38.55 45.93
N VAL A 286 21.69 39.73 45.36
CA VAL A 286 20.77 40.88 45.43
C VAL A 286 20.15 41.19 44.06
N LEU A 287 20.73 40.69 42.96
CA LEU A 287 20.27 40.91 41.59
C LEU A 287 19.42 39.75 41.05
N THR A 288 19.62 38.54 41.58
CA THR A 288 19.01 37.29 41.09
C THR A 288 17.50 37.40 40.89
N ALA A 289 16.78 38.00 41.84
CA ALA A 289 15.32 38.14 41.74
C ALA A 289 14.88 39.06 40.60
N TYR A 290 15.64 40.13 40.33
CA TYR A 290 15.38 41.07 39.24
C TYR A 290 15.69 40.45 37.88
N VAL A 291 16.81 39.73 37.77
CA VAL A 291 17.21 39.04 36.54
C VAL A 291 16.19 37.96 36.17
N ARG A 292 15.71 37.16 37.14
CA ARG A 292 14.65 36.17 36.89
C ARG A 292 13.38 36.82 36.35
N ARG A 293 12.94 37.94 36.94
CA ARG A 293 11.78 38.69 36.44
C ARG A 293 11.98 39.25 35.04
N ALA A 294 13.18 39.73 34.72
CA ALA A 294 13.50 40.19 33.37
C ALA A 294 13.45 39.05 32.35
N ALA A 295 14.01 37.87 32.70
CA ALA A 295 13.94 36.67 31.87
C ALA A 295 12.50 36.18 31.66
N GLU A 296 11.68 36.16 32.73
CA GLU A 296 10.25 35.85 32.67
C GLU A 296 9.50 36.83 31.74
N THR A 297 9.79 38.14 31.85
CA THR A 297 9.17 39.18 31.02
C THR A 297 9.55 39.02 29.54
N ALA A 298 10.83 38.73 29.26
CA ALA A 298 11.34 38.48 27.92
C ALA A 298 10.92 37.10 27.37
N ARG A 299 10.33 36.22 28.19
CA ARG A 299 10.00 34.83 27.87
C ARG A 299 11.21 34.02 27.40
N VAL A 300 12.36 34.28 28.02
CA VAL A 300 13.63 33.59 27.76
C VAL A 300 13.95 32.65 28.92
N THR A 301 14.30 31.40 28.61
CA THR A 301 14.80 30.45 29.60
C THR A 301 16.29 30.68 29.82
N ALA A 302 16.66 31.31 30.95
CA ALA A 302 18.05 31.53 31.33
C ALA A 302 18.31 31.06 32.76
N ALA A 303 19.45 30.42 32.99
CA ALA A 303 19.89 30.05 34.33
C ALA A 303 20.38 31.32 35.07
N VAL A 304 19.86 31.60 36.26
CA VAL A 304 20.29 32.75 37.09
C VAL A 304 20.98 32.23 38.34
N LEU A 305 22.29 32.39 38.39
CA LEU A 305 23.19 31.64 39.27
C LEU A 305 24.01 32.57 40.17
N PRO A 306 23.90 32.49 41.51
CA PRO A 306 24.68 33.34 42.40
C PRO A 306 26.01 32.71 42.79
N THR A 307 27.09 33.49 42.76
CA THR A 307 28.42 32.99 43.15
C THR A 307 28.57 32.69 44.64
N LEU A 308 28.01 33.52 45.52
CA LEU A 308 28.06 33.33 46.97
C LEU A 308 26.73 33.64 47.62
N ARG A 309 26.51 33.07 48.81
CA ARG A 309 25.41 33.41 49.72
C ARG A 309 25.95 33.84 51.07
N ARG A 310 25.24 34.75 51.74
CA ARG A 310 25.61 35.24 53.06
C ARG A 310 25.65 34.07 54.05
N HIS A 311 26.72 33.98 54.82
CA HIS A 311 26.96 32.90 55.81
C HIS A 311 27.03 31.47 55.26
N GLY A 312 27.11 31.29 53.93
CA GLY A 312 27.26 29.97 53.31
C GLY A 312 28.73 29.60 53.05
N PRO A 313 29.03 28.30 52.82
CA PRO A 313 30.35 27.85 52.37
C PRO A 313 30.58 28.33 50.93
N GLY A 314 31.52 29.27 50.75
CA GLY A 314 31.79 29.92 49.48
C GLY A 314 32.37 28.99 48.43
N ARG A 315 33.24 28.05 48.83
CA ARG A 315 33.78 27.06 47.88
C ARG A 315 32.67 26.18 47.28
N GLU A 316 31.80 25.63 48.12
CA GLU A 316 30.68 24.80 47.67
C GLU A 316 29.70 25.60 46.80
N ALA A 317 29.43 26.86 47.16
CA ALA A 317 28.57 27.74 46.34
C ALA A 317 29.16 28.04 44.95
N LEU A 318 30.49 28.19 44.85
CA LEU A 318 31.18 28.30 43.56
C LEU A 318 31.12 27.00 42.76
N GLU A 319 31.36 25.85 43.41
CA GLU A 319 31.26 24.53 42.76
C GLU A 319 29.84 24.26 42.23
N GLU A 320 28.81 24.61 43.00
CA GLU A 320 27.40 24.55 42.57
C GLU A 320 27.14 25.44 41.35
N THR A 321 27.66 26.68 41.38
CA THR A 321 27.54 27.62 40.26
C THR A 321 28.19 27.07 39.00
N VAL A 322 29.41 26.55 39.10
CA VAL A 322 30.15 25.95 37.97
C VAL A 322 29.39 24.73 37.43
N GLY A 323 28.91 23.83 38.31
CA GLY A 323 28.10 22.68 37.91
C GLY A 323 26.83 23.07 37.16
N CYS A 324 26.14 24.12 37.62
CA CYS A 324 24.97 24.66 36.93
C CYS A 324 25.33 25.26 35.56
N VAL A 325 26.43 26.02 35.46
CA VAL A 325 26.90 26.57 34.17
C VAL A 325 27.25 25.43 33.20
N LEU A 326 27.95 24.38 33.65
CA LEU A 326 28.25 23.20 32.84
C LEU A 326 26.96 22.50 32.36
N ALA A 327 25.94 22.40 33.20
CA ALA A 327 24.64 21.82 32.85
C ALA A 327 23.88 22.64 31.79
N THR A 328 24.15 23.95 31.66
CA THR A 328 23.60 24.77 30.54
C THR A 328 24.30 24.51 29.21
N GLY A 329 25.39 23.74 29.19
CA GLY A 329 26.22 23.51 28.00
C GLY A 329 27.22 24.62 27.69
N ALA A 330 27.35 25.61 28.58
CA ALA A 330 28.18 26.80 28.38
C ALA A 330 29.60 26.73 29.00
N GLY A 331 29.88 25.73 29.84
CA GLY A 331 31.18 25.56 30.50
C GLY A 331 32.18 24.72 29.69
N ASP A 332 33.47 24.97 29.92
CA ASP A 332 34.56 24.16 29.36
C ASP A 332 34.81 22.89 30.19
N TRP A 333 34.27 21.76 29.72
CA TRP A 333 34.45 20.45 30.34
C TRP A 333 35.92 20.02 30.43
N SER A 334 36.78 20.49 29.51
CA SER A 334 38.20 20.16 29.53
C SER A 334 38.96 20.92 30.60
N ALA A 335 38.52 22.14 30.95
CA ALA A 335 39.07 22.89 32.07
C ALA A 335 38.61 22.32 33.42
N PHE A 336 37.35 21.88 33.53
CA PHE A 336 36.81 21.29 34.76
C PHE A 336 37.30 19.86 35.02
N PHE A 337 37.44 19.05 33.97
CA PHE A 337 38.05 17.72 34.01
C PHE A 337 39.35 17.69 33.20
N PRO A 338 40.44 18.33 33.69
CA PRO A 338 41.69 18.45 32.94
C PRO A 338 42.42 17.11 32.75
N VAL A 339 42.09 16.12 33.58
CA VAL A 339 42.61 14.76 33.48
C VAL A 339 41.45 13.83 33.14
N PRO A 340 41.51 13.07 32.03
CA PRO A 340 40.51 12.05 31.72
C PRO A 340 40.40 11.02 32.86
N GLY A 341 39.22 10.92 33.46
CA GLY A 341 38.93 9.94 34.51
C GLY A 341 38.75 8.52 33.97
N ARG A 342 38.82 7.52 34.84
CA ARG A 342 38.36 6.15 34.50
C ARG A 342 36.83 6.15 34.42
N VAL A 343 36.27 5.71 33.29
CA VAL A 343 34.82 5.56 33.12
C VAL A 343 34.33 4.44 34.04
N THR A 344 33.33 4.73 34.89
CA THR A 344 32.63 3.75 35.73
C THR A 344 31.19 3.60 35.24
N GLY A 345 30.62 2.40 35.36
CA GLY A 345 29.22 2.15 34.99
C GLY A 345 28.29 2.80 36.01
N LEU A 346 27.58 3.85 35.62
CA LEU A 346 26.50 4.45 36.40
C LEU A 346 25.15 3.79 36.06
N PRO A 347 24.15 3.80 36.97
CA PRO A 347 22.80 3.41 36.62
C PRO A 347 22.33 4.11 35.34
N PRO A 348 21.66 3.41 34.42
CA PRO A 348 21.16 4.01 33.19
C PRO A 348 20.08 5.06 33.49
N TYR A 349 19.80 5.93 32.52
CA TYR A 349 18.77 6.97 32.61
C TYR A 349 17.46 6.41 33.17
N ALA A 350 16.99 6.99 34.28
CA ALA A 350 15.74 6.61 34.91
C ALA A 350 14.58 7.19 34.09
N TRP A 351 14.11 6.42 33.09
CA TRP A 351 12.93 6.77 32.31
C TRP A 351 11.76 7.12 33.23
N GLN A 352 11.11 8.26 32.98
CA GLN A 352 9.82 8.59 33.57
C GLN A 352 8.79 7.60 33.01
N ARG A 353 8.56 6.51 33.74
CA ARG A 353 7.65 5.42 33.36
C ARG A 353 6.20 5.83 33.60
N GLU A 354 5.78 6.96 33.05
CA GLU A 354 4.37 7.30 33.00
C GLU A 354 3.66 6.29 32.09
N PRO A 355 2.57 5.67 32.54
CA PRO A 355 1.73 4.89 31.64
C PRO A 355 1.11 5.87 30.66
N HIS A 356 1.69 5.97 29.46
CA HIS A 356 1.03 6.54 28.29
C HIS A 356 0.23 5.41 27.66
N PRO A 357 -1.08 5.25 27.99
CA PRO A 357 -1.89 4.27 27.30
C PRO A 357 -1.88 4.65 25.83
N LEU A 358 -1.26 3.80 25.01
CA LEU A 358 -1.46 3.87 23.58
C LEU A 358 -2.96 3.74 23.37
N PRO A 359 -3.61 4.67 22.65
CA PRO A 359 -4.99 4.45 22.29
C PRO A 359 -5.05 3.11 21.52
N PRO A 360 -6.12 2.32 21.67
CA PRO A 360 -6.17 0.94 21.17
C PRO A 360 -5.68 0.87 19.72
N ALA A 361 -5.02 -0.22 19.31
CA ALA A 361 -4.41 -0.36 17.99
C ALA A 361 -5.35 0.00 16.81
N ALA A 362 -6.66 -0.02 17.03
CA ALA A 362 -7.70 0.46 16.12
C ALA A 362 -7.69 1.98 15.81
N SER A 363 -6.96 2.81 16.57
CA SER A 363 -7.01 4.28 16.51
C SER A 363 -5.84 4.94 15.77
N TRP A 364 -4.89 4.15 15.25
CA TRP A 364 -3.64 4.64 14.65
C TRP A 364 -3.76 5.01 13.17
N ASN A 365 -4.90 4.71 12.55
CA ASN A 365 -5.17 5.01 11.16
C ASN A 365 -5.82 6.40 11.05
N ARG A 366 -5.00 7.45 11.01
CA ARG A 366 -5.45 8.71 10.38
C ARG A 366 -4.95 8.74 8.95
N THR A 367 -5.64 7.99 8.09
CA THR A 367 -5.57 8.14 6.62
C THR A 367 -6.95 8.50 6.07
N CYS A 368 -7.07 8.78 4.77
CA CYS A 368 -8.23 9.40 4.09
C CYS A 368 -9.58 8.61 4.15
N GLY A 369 -9.75 7.69 5.09
CA GLY A 369 -10.97 6.93 5.36
C GLY A 369 -11.70 7.43 6.63
N SER A 370 -12.56 6.59 7.20
CA SER A 370 -13.39 6.91 8.38
C SER A 370 -12.62 7.08 9.70
N GLY A 371 -11.36 6.67 9.79
CA GLY A 371 -10.59 6.65 11.06
C GLY A 371 -11.10 5.64 12.08
N VAL A 372 -12.05 4.78 11.67
CA VAL A 372 -12.62 3.68 12.45
C VAL A 372 -12.41 2.40 11.65
N LEU A 373 -11.82 1.40 12.32
CA LEU A 373 -11.64 0.08 11.76
C LEU A 373 -12.99 -0.63 11.61
N ASP A 374 -13.34 -0.98 10.37
CA ASP A 374 -14.59 -1.67 10.05
C ASP A 374 -14.40 -3.20 10.14
N HIS A 375 -13.26 -3.72 9.68
CA HIS A 375 -12.93 -5.15 9.74
C HIS A 375 -11.42 -5.36 9.96
N PRO A 376 -10.96 -6.38 10.71
CA PRO A 376 -9.53 -6.66 10.89
C PRO A 376 -8.75 -6.71 9.56
N LEU A 377 -9.32 -7.36 8.54
CA LEU A 377 -8.67 -7.56 7.22
C LEU A 377 -9.09 -6.54 6.13
N LEU A 378 -10.21 -5.83 6.27
CA LEU A 378 -10.56 -4.78 5.29
C LEU A 378 -9.93 -3.44 5.64
N GLY A 379 -9.75 -3.18 6.93
CA GLY A 379 -9.36 -1.86 7.40
C GLY A 379 -10.55 -0.93 7.58
N GLU A 380 -10.40 0.29 7.10
CA GLU A 380 -11.37 1.37 7.23
C GLU A 380 -12.15 1.58 5.94
N ARG A 381 -13.35 2.15 6.06
CA ARG A 381 -14.16 2.55 4.89
C ARG A 381 -13.44 3.66 4.12
N ALA A 382 -13.21 3.45 2.83
CA ALA A 382 -12.65 4.43 1.91
C ALA A 382 -13.73 5.42 1.44
N ALA A 383 -13.36 6.69 1.26
CA ALA A 383 -14.23 7.71 0.69
C ALA A 383 -14.28 7.60 -0.85
N ALA A 384 -15.06 6.65 -1.36
CA ALA A 384 -15.24 6.40 -2.80
C ALA A 384 -16.74 6.27 -3.15
N LEU A 385 -17.06 6.32 -4.46
CA LEU A 385 -18.42 6.16 -4.97
C LEU A 385 -18.95 4.75 -4.68
N ASP A 386 -18.21 3.74 -5.13
CA ASP A 386 -18.46 2.34 -4.79
C ASP A 386 -17.98 2.04 -3.35
N PRO A 387 -18.67 1.17 -2.60
CA PRO A 387 -18.19 0.68 -1.32
C PRO A 387 -16.77 0.10 -1.41
N GLY A 388 -15.83 0.73 -0.70
CA GLY A 388 -14.45 0.26 -0.62
C GLY A 388 -13.86 0.41 0.76
N TRP A 389 -12.80 -0.35 1.00
CA TRP A 389 -12.04 -0.38 2.25
C TRP A 389 -10.54 -0.40 1.99
N HIS A 390 -9.76 0.15 2.90
CA HIS A 390 -8.32 0.13 2.81
C HIS A 390 -7.63 -0.05 4.16
N GLN A 391 -6.45 -0.65 4.14
CA GLN A 391 -5.51 -0.58 5.25
C GLN A 391 -4.09 -0.88 4.82
N ARG A 392 -3.14 -0.45 5.65
CA ARG A 392 -1.79 -1.00 5.63
C ARG A 392 -1.79 -2.35 6.34
N LEU A 393 -1.23 -3.37 5.71
CA LEU A 393 -0.94 -4.65 6.37
C LEU A 393 0.12 -4.39 7.44
N ASP A 394 -0.22 -4.70 8.68
CA ASP A 394 0.63 -4.42 9.84
C ASP A 394 0.88 -5.73 10.62
N PRO A 395 2.16 -6.14 10.79
CA PRO A 395 2.51 -7.36 11.53
C PRO A 395 1.97 -7.42 12.95
N VAL A 396 1.76 -6.27 13.59
CA VAL A 396 1.23 -6.20 14.96
C VAL A 396 -0.28 -6.47 14.97
N ARG A 397 -1.02 -6.04 13.94
CA ARG A 397 -2.48 -6.17 13.87
C ARG A 397 -2.95 -7.47 13.22
N LEU A 398 -2.14 -8.03 12.32
CA LEU A 398 -2.41 -9.27 11.60
C LEU A 398 -1.28 -10.28 11.83
N PRO A 399 -0.94 -10.62 13.09
CA PRO A 399 0.23 -11.44 13.41
C PRO A 399 0.16 -12.84 12.80
N TRP A 400 -1.04 -13.35 12.55
CA TRP A 400 -1.27 -14.65 11.91
C TRP A 400 -0.67 -14.74 10.51
N LEU A 401 -0.54 -13.62 9.77
CA LEU A 401 0.05 -13.64 8.41
C LEU A 401 1.49 -14.16 8.42
N ALA A 402 2.25 -13.92 9.50
CA ALA A 402 3.62 -14.40 9.65
C ALA A 402 3.75 -15.92 9.53
N ASP A 403 2.68 -16.65 9.86
CA ASP A 403 2.66 -18.11 9.96
C ASP A 403 2.21 -18.78 8.65
N HIS A 404 1.83 -18.04 7.62
CA HIS A 404 1.56 -18.59 6.30
C HIS A 404 2.77 -18.40 5.38
N LYS A 405 3.71 -19.37 5.44
CA LYS A 405 4.98 -19.31 4.71
C LYS A 405 5.04 -20.33 3.59
N VAL A 406 5.51 -19.88 2.43
CA VAL A 406 5.76 -20.71 1.25
C VAL A 406 7.20 -20.51 0.81
N SER A 407 8.00 -21.57 0.84
CA SER A 407 9.44 -21.57 0.53
C SER A 407 10.21 -20.48 1.30
N GLY A 408 9.91 -20.34 2.60
CA GLY A 408 10.53 -19.36 3.49
C GLY A 408 9.98 -17.93 3.40
N ALA A 409 9.20 -17.57 2.38
CA ALA A 409 8.59 -16.24 2.25
C ALA A 409 7.17 -16.19 2.84
N VAL A 410 6.80 -15.07 3.47
CA VAL A 410 5.43 -14.85 3.95
C VAL A 410 4.52 -14.52 2.77
N LEU A 411 3.46 -15.32 2.59
CA LEU A 411 2.51 -15.19 1.49
C LEU A 411 1.12 -14.91 2.05
N MET A 412 0.40 -13.95 1.46
CA MET A 412 -1.03 -13.78 1.76
C MET A 412 -1.81 -15.04 1.34
N PRO A 413 -2.48 -15.75 2.28
CA PRO A 413 -3.22 -16.95 1.94
C PRO A 413 -4.44 -16.63 1.08
N ALA A 414 -4.82 -17.56 0.21
CA ALA A 414 -6.03 -17.42 -0.60
C ALA A 414 -7.29 -17.32 0.30
N ALA A 415 -7.29 -18.03 1.43
CA ALA A 415 -8.31 -17.92 2.46
C ALA A 415 -8.45 -16.48 3.02
N GLY A 416 -7.37 -15.69 3.03
CA GLY A 416 -7.42 -14.28 3.40
C GLY A 416 -8.19 -13.45 2.37
N TYR A 417 -8.06 -13.75 1.08
CA TYR A 417 -8.88 -13.10 0.05
C TYR A 417 -10.34 -13.52 0.13
N VAL A 418 -10.62 -14.80 0.41
CA VAL A 418 -11.99 -15.30 0.65
C VAL A 418 -12.65 -14.52 1.78
N GLU A 419 -11.95 -14.39 2.91
CA GLU A 419 -12.43 -13.63 4.06
C GLU A 419 -12.63 -12.13 3.73
N ALA A 420 -11.68 -11.48 3.05
CA ALA A 420 -11.85 -10.08 2.65
C ALA A 420 -13.08 -9.91 1.75
N VAL A 421 -13.31 -10.82 0.81
CA VAL A 421 -14.45 -10.75 -0.09
C VAL A 421 -15.78 -10.99 0.64
N LEU A 422 -15.84 -11.98 1.53
CA LEU A 422 -17.03 -12.24 2.36
C LEU A 422 -17.31 -11.04 3.30
N ALA A 423 -16.28 -10.52 3.95
CA ALA A 423 -16.40 -9.38 4.86
C ALA A 423 -16.91 -8.14 4.12
N ALA A 424 -16.40 -7.85 2.92
CA ALA A 424 -16.87 -6.74 2.10
C ALA A 424 -18.33 -6.94 1.68
N GLY A 425 -18.69 -8.16 1.23
CA GLY A 425 -20.06 -8.55 0.90
C GLY A 425 -21.05 -8.36 2.05
N SER A 426 -20.70 -8.76 3.27
CA SER A 426 -21.58 -8.62 4.46
C SER A 426 -21.92 -7.18 4.82
N ARG A 427 -21.11 -6.22 4.34
CA ARG A 427 -21.28 -4.79 4.62
C ARG A 427 -22.14 -4.08 3.57
N VAL A 428 -22.39 -4.74 2.44
CA VAL A 428 -23.24 -4.24 1.35
C VAL A 428 -24.52 -5.05 1.18
N LEU A 429 -24.58 -6.28 1.68
CA LEU A 429 -25.71 -7.20 1.51
C LEU A 429 -26.18 -7.78 2.86
N ASP A 430 -27.50 -7.91 3.01
CA ASP A 430 -28.11 -8.50 4.20
C ASP A 430 -28.27 -10.02 4.10
N GLY A 431 -27.81 -10.74 5.12
CA GLY A 431 -28.02 -12.17 5.31
C GLY A 431 -26.89 -13.05 4.78
N PRO A 432 -27.14 -14.36 4.58
CA PRO A 432 -26.12 -15.31 4.11
C PRO A 432 -25.53 -14.89 2.76
N LEU A 433 -24.25 -15.19 2.54
CA LEU A 433 -23.48 -14.70 1.40
C LEU A 433 -23.03 -15.84 0.50
N GLU A 434 -23.02 -15.55 -0.80
CA GLU A 434 -22.40 -16.40 -1.82
C GLU A 434 -21.45 -15.56 -2.66
N VAL A 435 -20.27 -16.10 -2.91
CA VAL A 435 -19.25 -15.49 -3.76
C VAL A 435 -18.96 -16.45 -4.90
N THR A 436 -19.05 -15.99 -6.16
CA THR A 436 -18.80 -16.83 -7.34
C THR A 436 -17.58 -16.38 -8.11
N ALA A 437 -16.99 -17.34 -8.83
CA ALA A 437 -15.88 -17.17 -9.77
C ALA A 437 -14.70 -16.37 -9.17
N LEU A 438 -14.34 -16.72 -7.94
CA LEU A 438 -13.29 -16.05 -7.19
C LEU A 438 -11.93 -16.56 -7.67
N THR A 439 -11.12 -15.66 -8.20
CA THR A 439 -9.76 -15.95 -8.71
C THR A 439 -8.70 -15.30 -7.82
N PHE A 440 -7.53 -15.93 -7.73
CA PHE A 440 -6.42 -15.45 -6.89
C PHE A 440 -5.13 -15.22 -7.68
N GLN A 441 -4.34 -14.26 -7.23
CA GLN A 441 -2.94 -14.05 -7.59
C GLN A 441 -2.12 -13.93 -6.30
N PRO A 442 -0.87 -14.42 -6.30
CA PRO A 442 -0.04 -14.42 -5.10
C PRO A 442 0.43 -13.01 -4.72
N LEU A 443 0.33 -12.71 -3.43
CA LEU A 443 0.92 -11.52 -2.79
C LEU A 443 1.93 -11.96 -1.75
N THR A 444 3.21 -11.85 -2.09
CA THR A 444 4.31 -12.01 -1.15
C THR A 444 4.47 -10.75 -0.31
N LEU A 445 4.61 -10.92 1.00
CA LEU A 445 4.79 -9.82 1.94
C LEU A 445 6.27 -9.72 2.33
N PRO A 446 6.90 -8.54 2.26
CA PRO A 446 8.27 -8.32 2.74
C PRO A 446 8.27 -8.23 4.27
N TRP A 447 7.92 -9.34 4.92
CA TRP A 447 7.57 -9.39 6.35
C TRP A 447 8.74 -9.06 7.29
N ASP A 448 9.96 -9.38 6.87
CA ASP A 448 11.18 -9.13 7.63
C ASP A 448 11.74 -7.71 7.41
N GLU A 449 11.14 -6.90 6.52
CA GLU A 449 11.55 -5.51 6.31
C GLU A 449 10.95 -4.59 7.39
N PRO A 450 11.78 -3.82 8.15
CA PRO A 450 11.30 -2.94 9.21
C PRO A 450 10.28 -1.89 8.74
N ASP A 451 10.39 -1.48 7.48
CA ASP A 451 9.56 -0.44 6.86
C ASP A 451 8.49 -1.04 5.91
N MET A 452 8.01 -2.27 6.16
CA MET A 452 6.98 -2.92 5.33
C MET A 452 5.78 -1.98 5.12
N ASN A 453 5.62 -1.58 3.85
CA ASN A 453 4.57 -0.65 3.43
C ASN A 453 3.74 -1.26 2.30
N VAL A 454 2.90 -2.23 2.67
CA VAL A 454 1.94 -2.87 1.76
C VAL A 454 0.53 -2.43 2.16
N TRP A 455 -0.15 -1.75 1.25
CA TRP A 455 -1.55 -1.39 1.38
C TRP A 455 -2.42 -2.42 0.71
N LEU A 456 -3.51 -2.83 1.37
CA LEU A 456 -4.58 -3.62 0.80
C LEU A 456 -5.80 -2.72 0.57
N HIS A 457 -6.47 -2.90 -0.56
CA HIS A 457 -7.72 -2.23 -0.89
C HIS A 457 -8.73 -3.26 -1.41
N THR A 458 -9.94 -3.22 -0.86
CA THR A 458 -11.04 -4.08 -1.28
C THR A 458 -12.21 -3.20 -1.70
N SER A 459 -12.78 -3.44 -2.87
CA SER A 459 -13.95 -2.71 -3.36
C SER A 459 -15.04 -3.65 -3.84
N VAL A 460 -16.29 -3.23 -3.72
CA VAL A 460 -17.48 -3.92 -4.23
C VAL A 460 -18.24 -2.95 -5.12
N SER A 461 -18.51 -3.34 -6.36
CA SER A 461 -19.36 -2.59 -7.30
C SER A 461 -20.82 -2.72 -6.92
N ASP A 462 -21.52 -1.59 -6.77
CA ASP A 462 -22.95 -1.58 -6.41
C ASP A 462 -23.85 -2.08 -7.56
N GLU A 463 -23.41 -1.97 -8.81
CA GLU A 463 -24.23 -2.32 -9.99
C GLU A 463 -24.30 -3.84 -10.20
N ASP A 464 -23.17 -4.53 -10.04
CA ASP A 464 -23.03 -5.93 -10.39
C ASP A 464 -22.50 -6.81 -9.25
N GLY A 465 -22.12 -6.25 -8.11
CA GLY A 465 -21.57 -7.01 -6.99
C GLY A 465 -20.17 -7.57 -7.27
N VAL A 466 -19.47 -7.10 -8.30
CA VAL A 466 -18.07 -7.49 -8.52
C VAL A 466 -17.22 -6.96 -7.38
N VAL A 467 -16.44 -7.85 -6.78
CA VAL A 467 -15.54 -7.55 -5.67
C VAL A 467 -14.11 -7.72 -6.12
N ARG A 468 -13.26 -6.76 -5.77
CA ARG A 468 -11.83 -6.75 -6.13
C ARG A 468 -10.99 -6.53 -4.88
N VAL A 469 -9.92 -7.30 -4.74
CA VAL A 469 -8.88 -7.08 -3.74
C VAL A 469 -7.60 -6.76 -4.47
N ALA A 470 -6.98 -5.62 -4.16
CA ALA A 470 -5.74 -5.16 -4.75
C ALA A 470 -4.75 -4.73 -3.66
N SER A 471 -3.46 -4.77 -3.97
CA SER A 471 -2.43 -4.22 -3.09
C SER A 471 -1.58 -3.17 -3.78
N ARG A 472 -0.98 -2.29 -2.98
CA ARG A 472 0.03 -1.33 -3.41
C ARG A 472 1.21 -1.39 -2.45
N THR A 473 2.38 -1.69 -2.98
CA THR A 473 3.63 -1.69 -2.21
C THR A 473 4.32 -0.34 -2.39
N GLY A 474 4.68 0.32 -1.29
CA GLY A 474 5.36 1.63 -1.30
C GLY A 474 4.41 2.84 -1.26
N GLY A 475 4.87 3.96 -1.81
CA GLY A 475 4.22 5.26 -1.66
C GLY A 475 2.96 5.49 -2.54
N PRO A 476 2.27 6.64 -2.37
CA PRO A 476 0.99 6.93 -3.03
C PRO A 476 0.97 6.91 -4.57
N GLY A 477 2.12 6.98 -5.23
CA GLY A 477 2.27 6.97 -6.70
C GLY A 477 2.52 5.60 -7.34
N GLN A 478 2.59 4.51 -6.56
CA GLN A 478 2.76 3.16 -7.10
C GLN A 478 1.43 2.57 -7.60
N PRO A 479 1.43 1.77 -8.68
CA PRO A 479 0.21 1.19 -9.22
C PRO A 479 -0.39 0.14 -8.29
N TRP A 480 -1.72 0.03 -8.29
CA TRP A 480 -2.43 -1.06 -7.62
C TRP A 480 -2.31 -2.36 -8.42
N ARG A 481 -1.95 -3.45 -7.76
CA ARG A 481 -1.91 -4.80 -8.33
C ARG A 481 -3.10 -5.59 -7.82
N ALA A 482 -3.95 -6.07 -8.72
CA ALA A 482 -5.10 -6.89 -8.36
C ALA A 482 -4.65 -8.30 -7.95
N HIS A 483 -5.20 -8.80 -6.84
CA HIS A 483 -4.91 -10.11 -6.30
C HIS A 483 -6.11 -11.03 -6.22
N ALA A 484 -7.30 -10.50 -5.99
CA ALA A 484 -8.51 -11.29 -6.05
C ALA A 484 -9.62 -10.57 -6.80
N ARG A 485 -10.41 -11.34 -7.54
CA ARG A 485 -11.62 -10.86 -8.20
C ARG A 485 -12.67 -11.97 -8.19
N GLY A 486 -13.89 -11.62 -7.80
CA GLY A 486 -15.06 -12.49 -7.86
C GLY A 486 -16.34 -11.65 -7.90
N ARG A 487 -17.48 -12.28 -7.63
CA ARG A 487 -18.78 -11.60 -7.53
C ARG A 487 -19.47 -12.02 -6.25
N VAL A 488 -19.90 -11.06 -5.44
CA VAL A 488 -20.63 -11.31 -4.20
C VAL A 488 -22.14 -11.08 -4.38
N ARG A 489 -22.95 -11.99 -3.83
CA ARG A 489 -24.41 -11.92 -3.89
C ARG A 489 -25.04 -12.50 -2.62
N ARG A 490 -26.31 -12.17 -2.41
CA ARG A 490 -27.10 -12.78 -1.34
C ARG A 490 -27.33 -14.26 -1.65
N LEU A 491 -27.04 -15.11 -0.70
CA LEU A 491 -27.28 -16.55 -0.78
C LEU A 491 -28.77 -16.83 -0.56
N LEU A 492 -29.43 -17.37 -1.59
CA LEU A 492 -30.88 -17.65 -1.59
C LEU A 492 -31.22 -19.11 -1.24
N GLY A 493 -30.22 -20.00 -1.19
CA GLY A 493 -30.42 -21.41 -0.84
C GLY A 493 -30.68 -21.63 0.66
N ARG A 494 -30.99 -22.88 1.03
CA ARG A 494 -30.98 -23.32 2.44
C ARG A 494 -29.66 -24.02 2.76
N ALA A 495 -29.24 -23.93 4.04
CA ALA A 495 -28.07 -24.65 4.50
C ALA A 495 -28.24 -26.15 4.25
N PRO A 496 -27.18 -26.86 3.77
CA PRO A 496 -27.22 -28.31 3.61
C PRO A 496 -27.59 -29.02 4.91
N GLU A 497 -28.12 -30.24 4.81
CA GLU A 497 -28.20 -31.12 5.97
C GLU A 497 -26.80 -31.33 6.55
N GLY A 498 -26.69 -31.31 7.88
CA GLY A 498 -25.40 -31.34 8.57
C GLY A 498 -24.53 -32.55 8.19
N LEU A 499 -23.22 -32.39 8.32
CA LEU A 499 -22.28 -33.51 8.35
C LEU A 499 -22.58 -34.34 9.60
N GLY A 500 -23.56 -35.25 9.54
CA GLY A 500 -24.01 -36.04 10.68
C GLY A 500 -22.82 -36.60 11.46
N GLY A 501 -22.80 -36.38 12.79
CA GLY A 501 -21.62 -36.56 13.65
C GLY A 501 -20.78 -37.80 13.33
N GLY A 502 -19.57 -37.57 12.84
CA GLY A 502 -18.55 -38.58 12.56
C GLY A 502 -18.74 -39.36 11.25
N PRO A 503 -17.64 -39.81 10.62
CA PRO A 503 -17.72 -40.56 9.38
C PRO A 503 -18.38 -41.93 9.62
N ARG A 504 -19.56 -42.15 9.05
CA ARG A 504 -20.24 -43.47 8.99
C ARG A 504 -19.49 -44.50 8.11
N ARG A 505 -18.36 -44.11 7.53
CA ARG A 505 -17.58 -44.85 6.53
C ARG A 505 -16.16 -45.04 7.05
N ASP A 506 -15.64 -46.25 6.97
CA ASP A 506 -14.24 -46.53 7.35
C ASP A 506 -13.28 -45.86 6.36
N PHE A 507 -12.41 -45.00 6.88
CA PHE A 507 -11.34 -44.36 6.11
C PHE A 507 -10.03 -45.09 6.38
N PRO A 508 -9.50 -45.87 5.41
CA PRO A 508 -8.40 -46.80 5.63
C PRO A 508 -7.03 -46.13 5.78
N ARG A 509 -6.90 -44.86 5.38
CA ARG A 509 -5.67 -44.08 5.44
C ARG A 509 -5.89 -42.79 6.23
N GLY A 510 -4.83 -42.23 6.77
CA GLY A 510 -4.87 -40.96 7.48
C GLY A 510 -3.48 -40.50 7.90
N ALA A 511 -3.43 -39.31 8.48
CA ALA A 511 -2.24 -38.73 9.07
C ALA A 511 -2.61 -37.95 10.34
N THR A 512 -1.74 -38.00 11.33
CA THR A 512 -1.77 -37.08 12.47
C THR A 512 -1.36 -35.67 12.05
N ALA A 513 -1.63 -34.67 12.88
CA ALA A 513 -1.19 -33.29 12.67
C ALA A 513 0.31 -33.21 12.32
N ASP A 514 1.18 -33.84 13.12
CA ASP A 514 2.63 -33.77 12.93
C ASP A 514 3.06 -34.36 11.59
N GLU A 515 2.53 -35.51 11.20
CA GLU A 515 2.84 -36.17 9.92
C GLU A 515 2.43 -35.30 8.73
N MET A 516 1.24 -34.70 8.78
CA MET A 516 0.73 -33.84 7.72
C MET A 516 1.55 -32.56 7.57
N TYR A 517 1.81 -31.84 8.68
CA TYR A 517 2.60 -30.61 8.63
C TYR A 517 4.07 -30.88 8.27
N HIS A 518 4.60 -32.06 8.60
CA HIS A 518 5.91 -32.50 8.10
C HIS A 518 5.92 -32.72 6.58
N ARG A 519 4.87 -33.32 6.00
CA ARG A 519 4.75 -33.46 4.54
C ARG A 519 4.59 -32.11 3.84
N ALA A 520 3.70 -31.25 4.34
CA ALA A 520 3.51 -29.90 3.82
C ALA A 520 4.84 -29.13 3.78
N ARG A 521 5.64 -29.23 4.85
CA ARG A 521 6.96 -28.61 4.94
C ARG A 521 7.95 -29.15 3.89
N ARG A 522 7.93 -30.45 3.57
CA ARG A 522 8.79 -31.01 2.51
C ARG A 522 8.41 -30.51 1.12
N GLY A 523 7.13 -30.22 0.87
CA GLY A 523 6.67 -29.50 -0.31
C GLY A 523 6.91 -27.99 -0.28
N GLY A 524 7.54 -27.46 0.77
CA GLY A 524 7.84 -26.04 0.97
C GLY A 524 6.67 -25.18 1.46
N LEU A 525 5.67 -25.78 2.09
CA LEU A 525 4.62 -25.08 2.84
C LEU A 525 4.96 -25.11 4.35
N ASP A 526 5.62 -24.06 4.81
CA ASP A 526 6.13 -23.93 6.18
C ASP A 526 5.09 -23.26 7.11
N TYR A 527 3.95 -23.94 7.35
CA TYR A 527 2.92 -23.40 8.24
C TYR A 527 3.44 -23.23 9.69
N GLY A 528 3.33 -22.01 10.20
CA GLY A 528 3.58 -21.64 11.59
C GLY A 528 2.37 -21.91 12.50
N PRO A 529 2.49 -21.61 13.80
CA PRO A 529 1.49 -21.98 14.82
C PRO A 529 0.04 -21.60 14.47
N CYS A 530 -0.22 -20.40 13.94
CA CYS A 530 -1.59 -19.96 13.64
C CYS A 530 -2.27 -20.77 12.52
N PHE A 531 -1.52 -21.36 11.60
CA PHE A 531 -2.07 -22.16 10.49
C PHE A 531 -2.11 -23.65 10.79
N ARG A 532 -1.64 -24.08 11.97
CA ARG A 532 -1.65 -25.49 12.39
C ARG A 532 -2.95 -25.86 13.11
N VAL A 533 -4.06 -25.72 12.41
CA VAL A 533 -5.41 -25.88 12.98
C VAL A 533 -5.92 -27.32 12.95
N LEU A 534 -5.32 -28.22 12.17
CA LEU A 534 -5.82 -29.58 12.01
C LEU A 534 -5.22 -30.54 13.05
N GLU A 535 -6.05 -31.37 13.66
CA GLU A 535 -5.59 -32.40 14.62
C GLU A 535 -5.28 -33.74 13.95
N TYR A 536 -6.12 -34.14 12.99
CA TYR A 536 -5.92 -35.33 12.17
C TYR A 536 -6.69 -35.22 10.85
N VAL A 537 -6.24 -35.99 9.85
CA VAL A 537 -6.94 -36.19 8.57
C VAL A 537 -7.10 -37.68 8.31
N ARG A 538 -8.28 -38.10 7.86
CA ARG A 538 -8.57 -39.46 7.40
C ARG A 538 -9.04 -39.40 5.95
N THR A 539 -8.65 -40.37 5.14
CA THR A 539 -8.93 -40.38 3.70
C THR A 539 -9.08 -41.78 3.12
N ASP A 540 -9.83 -41.88 2.01
CA ASP A 540 -9.94 -43.07 1.15
C ASP A 540 -9.33 -42.84 -0.25
N GLY A 541 -8.66 -41.69 -0.45
CA GLY A 541 -8.08 -41.25 -1.72
C GLY A 541 -9.03 -40.47 -2.63
N ARG A 542 -10.34 -40.43 -2.34
CA ARG A 542 -11.32 -39.57 -3.05
C ARG A 542 -11.99 -38.57 -2.13
N GLU A 543 -12.08 -38.90 -0.85
CA GLU A 543 -12.67 -38.07 0.18
C GLU A 543 -11.70 -38.00 1.37
N ALA A 544 -11.57 -36.83 1.97
CA ALA A 544 -10.91 -36.64 3.25
C ALA A 544 -11.85 -36.00 4.26
N VAL A 545 -11.71 -36.42 5.51
CA VAL A 545 -12.36 -35.83 6.67
C VAL A 545 -11.27 -35.44 7.66
N ALA A 546 -11.29 -34.20 8.09
CA ALA A 546 -10.37 -33.66 9.09
C ALA A 546 -11.14 -33.07 10.26
N HIS A 547 -10.50 -33.06 11.43
CA HIS A 547 -10.97 -32.30 12.59
C HIS A 547 -10.03 -31.11 12.81
N TYR A 548 -10.62 -29.94 13.11
CA TYR A 548 -9.86 -28.72 13.36
C TYR A 548 -10.14 -28.15 14.74
N ARG A 549 -9.12 -27.50 15.30
CA ARG A 549 -9.17 -26.77 16.56
C ARG A 549 -8.42 -25.44 16.45
N ALA A 550 -9.13 -24.36 16.74
CA ALA A 550 -8.72 -22.98 16.53
C ALA A 550 -8.81 -22.13 17.82
N ASP A 551 -8.86 -22.75 19.00
CA ASP A 551 -8.96 -22.06 20.31
C ASP A 551 -7.80 -21.06 20.56
N HIS A 552 -6.69 -21.24 19.85
CA HIS A 552 -5.50 -20.40 19.95
C HIS A 552 -5.55 -19.16 19.04
N LEU A 553 -6.59 -19.03 18.20
CA LEU A 553 -6.78 -17.92 17.26
C LEU A 553 -7.76 -16.89 17.83
N ASP A 554 -7.46 -15.61 17.64
CA ASP A 554 -8.45 -14.55 17.83
C ASP A 554 -9.37 -14.49 16.60
N THR A 555 -10.53 -15.12 16.72
CA THR A 555 -11.54 -15.17 15.65
C THR A 555 -12.50 -13.98 15.69
N ALA A 556 -12.35 -13.06 16.65
CA ALA A 556 -13.25 -11.94 16.81
C ALA A 556 -13.24 -11.01 15.59
N GLY A 557 -14.44 -10.67 15.10
CA GLY A 557 -14.62 -9.75 13.97
C GLY A 557 -14.45 -10.36 12.57
N TYR A 558 -13.99 -11.61 12.46
CA TYR A 558 -13.92 -12.36 11.19
C TYR A 558 -15.23 -13.11 10.91
N LEU A 559 -15.57 -13.27 9.63
CA LEU A 559 -16.69 -14.10 9.20
C LEU A 559 -16.27 -15.57 9.07
N ALA A 560 -15.08 -15.82 8.55
CA ALA A 560 -14.46 -17.13 8.53
C ALA A 560 -12.93 -16.94 8.59
N HIS A 561 -12.37 -17.10 9.79
CA HIS A 561 -10.96 -16.79 10.02
C HIS A 561 -10.06 -17.51 8.99
N PRO A 562 -9.13 -16.81 8.31
CA PRO A 562 -8.37 -17.37 7.19
C PRO A 562 -7.65 -18.68 7.51
N ALA A 563 -7.09 -18.83 8.70
CA ALA A 563 -6.43 -20.08 9.11
C ALA A 563 -7.37 -21.30 9.20
N ILE A 564 -8.65 -21.12 9.55
CA ILE A 564 -9.63 -22.23 9.60
C ILE A 564 -9.97 -22.66 8.17
N LEU A 565 -10.23 -21.69 7.29
CA LEU A 565 -10.51 -21.96 5.87
C LEU A 565 -9.32 -22.59 5.16
N ASP A 566 -8.11 -22.11 5.45
CA ASP A 566 -6.87 -22.64 4.89
C ASP A 566 -6.59 -24.06 5.40
N GLY A 567 -6.93 -24.36 6.66
CA GLY A 567 -6.93 -25.71 7.21
C GLY A 567 -7.65 -26.71 6.32
N ALA A 568 -8.72 -26.31 5.63
CA ALA A 568 -9.37 -27.20 4.70
C ALA A 568 -8.54 -27.52 3.44
N LEU A 569 -7.77 -26.54 2.97
CA LEU A 569 -6.92 -26.63 1.80
C LEU A 569 -5.66 -27.45 2.09
N GLN A 570 -5.18 -27.43 3.34
CA GLN A 570 -4.03 -28.21 3.85
C GLN A 570 -4.23 -29.73 3.82
N THR A 571 -5.46 -30.22 3.62
CA THR A 571 -5.75 -31.66 3.52
C THR A 571 -5.19 -32.30 2.24
N ASP A 572 -4.75 -31.50 1.26
CA ASP A 572 -4.17 -31.95 0.00
C ASP A 572 -2.90 -32.81 0.19
N ALA A 573 -2.08 -32.49 1.21
CA ALA A 573 -0.86 -33.18 1.57
C ALA A 573 -1.09 -34.66 1.95
N VAL A 574 -2.34 -35.04 2.20
CA VAL A 574 -2.76 -36.41 2.51
C VAL A 574 -3.56 -37.03 1.37
N LEU A 575 -4.30 -36.22 0.59
CA LEU A 575 -5.14 -36.69 -0.52
C LEU A 575 -4.38 -36.98 -1.82
N LEU A 576 -3.24 -36.32 -2.05
CA LEU A 576 -2.41 -36.50 -3.25
C LEU A 576 -1.28 -37.51 -2.97
N ASP A 577 -1.52 -38.78 -3.32
CA ASP A 577 -0.55 -39.88 -3.13
C ASP A 577 0.74 -39.64 -3.97
N GLY A 578 1.92 -39.69 -3.34
CA GLY A 578 3.22 -39.52 -4.01
C GLY A 578 3.70 -38.07 -4.22
N ALA A 579 3.03 -37.08 -3.63
CA ALA A 579 3.36 -35.65 -3.72
C ALA A 579 4.25 -35.14 -2.57
N ASP A 580 5.08 -36.01 -1.95
CA ASP A 580 5.86 -35.69 -0.74
C ASP A 580 6.83 -34.49 -0.91
N GLU A 581 7.08 -34.05 -2.14
CA GLU A 581 7.97 -32.93 -2.49
C GLU A 581 7.29 -31.85 -3.37
N THR A 582 5.97 -31.88 -3.54
CA THR A 582 5.25 -30.89 -4.38
C THR A 582 4.09 -30.24 -3.64
N ALA A 583 4.09 -28.91 -3.56
CA ALA A 583 3.00 -28.13 -2.99
C ALA A 583 1.96 -27.73 -4.05
N PHE A 584 0.72 -27.56 -3.62
CA PHE A 584 -0.33 -26.95 -4.43
C PHE A 584 -0.85 -25.69 -3.74
N LEU A 585 -1.03 -24.62 -4.51
CA LEU A 585 -1.56 -23.35 -4.02
C LEU A 585 -2.93 -23.05 -4.66
N PRO A 586 -3.90 -22.50 -3.92
CA PRO A 586 -5.21 -22.16 -4.47
C PRO A 586 -5.09 -21.06 -5.54
N ALA A 587 -5.70 -21.29 -6.70
CA ALA A 587 -5.71 -20.37 -7.83
C ALA A 587 -7.11 -19.80 -8.12
N ALA A 588 -8.16 -20.56 -7.82
CA ALA A 588 -9.54 -20.11 -7.95
C ALA A 588 -10.49 -20.95 -7.08
N VAL A 589 -11.66 -20.40 -6.77
CA VAL A 589 -12.81 -21.10 -6.19
C VAL A 589 -14.05 -20.71 -6.98
N ASP A 590 -14.76 -21.70 -7.52
CA ASP A 590 -15.95 -21.45 -8.33
C ASP A 590 -17.08 -20.85 -7.49
N THR A 591 -17.27 -21.34 -6.26
CA THR A 591 -18.28 -20.79 -5.34
C THR A 591 -17.86 -20.92 -3.88
N VAL A 592 -17.94 -19.82 -3.13
CA VAL A 592 -17.85 -19.80 -1.66
C VAL A 592 -19.23 -19.48 -1.09
N ARG A 593 -19.71 -20.25 -0.12
CA ARG A 593 -20.96 -19.96 0.61
C ARG A 593 -20.66 -19.83 2.08
N LEU A 594 -21.16 -18.74 2.66
CA LEU A 594 -21.12 -18.51 4.09
C LEU A 594 -22.56 -18.55 4.63
N TRP A 595 -22.85 -19.60 5.38
CA TRP A 595 -24.12 -19.74 6.09
C TRP A 595 -24.07 -18.99 7.41
N ARG A 596 -23.02 -19.26 8.20
CA ARG A 596 -22.71 -18.65 9.49
C ARG A 596 -21.21 -18.76 9.77
N PRO A 597 -20.64 -17.91 10.63
CA PRO A 597 -19.25 -18.05 11.04
C PRO A 597 -18.95 -19.43 11.65
N PRO A 598 -17.82 -20.06 11.31
CA PRO A 598 -17.32 -21.27 11.98
C PRO A 598 -17.06 -21.04 13.47
N THR A 599 -17.24 -22.08 14.28
CA THR A 599 -16.83 -22.05 15.69
C THR A 599 -15.35 -22.40 15.86
N ALA A 600 -14.87 -22.45 17.11
CA ALA A 600 -13.46 -22.74 17.40
C ALA A 600 -13.07 -24.21 17.12
N THR A 601 -14.03 -25.14 17.05
CA THR A 601 -13.78 -26.55 16.73
C THR A 601 -14.81 -27.10 15.75
N GLY A 602 -14.41 -28.08 14.95
CA GLY A 602 -15.35 -28.79 14.12
C GLY A 602 -14.71 -29.70 13.09
N HIS A 603 -15.45 -29.96 12.02
CA HIS A 603 -15.07 -30.92 10.99
C HIS A 603 -14.93 -30.26 9.63
N ILE A 604 -13.97 -30.75 8.85
CA ILE A 604 -13.79 -30.40 7.46
C ILE A 604 -13.95 -31.66 6.63
N ARG A 605 -14.74 -31.56 5.57
CA ARG A 605 -14.90 -32.60 4.56
C ARG A 605 -14.38 -32.07 3.23
N VAL A 606 -13.52 -32.83 2.58
CA VAL A 606 -12.94 -32.50 1.28
C VAL A 606 -13.22 -33.63 0.31
N LEU A 607 -13.85 -33.32 -0.83
CA LEU A 607 -14.17 -34.27 -1.89
C LEU A 607 -13.37 -33.93 -3.15
N ALA A 608 -12.60 -34.90 -3.64
CA ALA A 608 -11.83 -34.79 -4.87
C ALA A 608 -12.77 -34.80 -6.09
N ARG A 609 -12.73 -33.75 -6.92
CA ARG A 609 -13.36 -33.75 -8.24
C ARG A 609 -12.41 -34.30 -9.31
N SER A 610 -11.18 -33.79 -9.31
CA SER A 610 -10.14 -34.21 -10.24
C SER A 610 -8.76 -33.85 -9.68
N ALA A 611 -7.76 -34.68 -9.95
CA ALA A 611 -6.38 -34.40 -9.62
C ALA A 611 -5.47 -34.82 -10.79
N THR A 612 -4.52 -33.96 -11.12
CA THR A 612 -3.47 -34.18 -12.11
C THR A 612 -2.13 -33.77 -11.49
N ALA A 613 -1.02 -34.05 -12.17
CA ALA A 613 0.31 -33.63 -11.70
C ALA A 613 0.46 -32.10 -11.56
N ALA A 614 -0.36 -31.29 -12.26
CA ALA A 614 -0.23 -29.83 -12.28
C ALA A 614 -1.39 -29.09 -11.59
N GLU A 615 -2.54 -29.74 -11.40
CA GLU A 615 -3.76 -29.11 -10.90
C GLU A 615 -4.63 -30.12 -10.16
N ALA A 616 -5.23 -29.69 -9.03
CA ALA A 616 -6.23 -30.44 -8.28
C ALA A 616 -7.47 -29.57 -8.04
N VAL A 617 -8.65 -30.19 -8.01
CA VAL A 617 -9.94 -29.53 -7.81
C VAL A 617 -10.73 -30.25 -6.73
N TRP A 618 -11.15 -29.52 -5.70
CA TRP A 618 -11.84 -30.07 -4.53
C TRP A 618 -13.13 -29.31 -4.21
N ASP A 619 -14.08 -30.01 -3.63
CA ASP A 619 -15.19 -29.41 -2.89
C ASP A 619 -14.92 -29.54 -1.40
N VAL A 620 -15.00 -28.42 -0.69
CA VAL A 620 -14.73 -28.31 0.73
C VAL A 620 -16.00 -27.93 1.46
N THR A 621 -16.28 -28.62 2.57
CA THR A 621 -17.33 -28.27 3.52
C THR A 621 -16.72 -28.14 4.91
N VAL A 622 -16.90 -26.98 5.54
CA VAL A 622 -16.51 -26.72 6.94
C VAL A 622 -17.79 -26.72 7.78
N ALA A 623 -17.81 -27.55 8.81
CA ALA A 623 -18.91 -27.66 9.76
C ALA A 623 -18.41 -27.54 11.20
N ASP A 624 -19.32 -27.25 12.12
CA ASP A 624 -19.03 -27.30 13.56
C ASP A 624 -19.06 -28.73 14.10
N GLU A 625 -18.76 -28.87 15.40
CA GLU A 625 -18.79 -30.13 16.14
C GLU A 625 -20.15 -30.86 16.09
N ASP A 626 -21.26 -30.12 15.98
CA ASP A 626 -22.61 -30.68 15.84
C ASP A 626 -22.95 -31.10 14.40
N GLY A 627 -22.02 -30.90 13.46
CA GLY A 627 -22.18 -31.17 12.04
C GLY A 627 -22.86 -30.06 11.25
N ALA A 628 -23.26 -28.94 11.87
CA ALA A 628 -23.90 -27.84 11.15
C ALA A 628 -22.93 -27.21 10.14
N VAL A 629 -23.30 -27.20 8.86
CA VAL A 629 -22.47 -26.63 7.79
C VAL A 629 -22.38 -25.11 7.92
N ARG A 630 -21.16 -24.59 7.95
CA ARG A 630 -20.84 -23.17 8.13
C ARG A 630 -20.36 -22.52 6.85
N VAL A 631 -19.39 -23.15 6.19
CA VAL A 631 -18.79 -22.65 4.95
C VAL A 631 -18.66 -23.79 3.94
N GLU A 632 -18.94 -23.49 2.67
CA GLU A 632 -18.63 -24.38 1.54
C GLU A 632 -17.70 -23.66 0.58
N LEU A 633 -16.62 -24.31 0.12
CA LEU A 633 -15.82 -23.87 -1.03
C LEU A 633 -15.93 -24.94 -2.12
N LEU A 634 -16.71 -24.66 -3.16
CA LEU A 634 -16.97 -25.59 -4.26
C LEU A 634 -16.08 -25.25 -5.46
N GLY A 635 -15.55 -26.29 -6.11
CA GLY A 635 -14.63 -26.12 -7.24
C GLY A 635 -13.34 -25.40 -6.86
N CYS A 636 -12.81 -25.63 -5.66
CA CYS A 636 -11.55 -25.06 -5.21
C CYS A 636 -10.39 -25.67 -6.02
N ARG A 637 -9.84 -24.87 -6.92
CA ARG A 637 -8.77 -25.25 -7.84
C ARG A 637 -7.42 -24.85 -7.27
N LEU A 638 -6.55 -25.82 -7.05
CA LEU A 638 -5.16 -25.61 -6.67
C LEU A 638 -4.23 -25.98 -7.82
N ARG A 639 -3.14 -25.24 -7.94
CA ARG A 639 -2.10 -25.45 -8.96
C ARG A 639 -0.80 -25.80 -8.30
N ARG A 640 -0.04 -26.70 -8.93
CA ARG A 640 1.28 -27.07 -8.44
C ARG A 640 2.19 -25.84 -8.38
N PHE A 641 2.86 -25.68 -7.25
CA PHE A 641 3.87 -24.68 -7.00
C PHE A 641 5.22 -25.38 -6.90
N ASP A 642 6.10 -25.11 -7.87
CA ASP A 642 7.43 -25.74 -7.93
C ASP A 642 8.41 -24.95 -7.04
N THR A 643 8.78 -25.54 -5.90
CA THR A 643 9.73 -24.98 -4.94
C THR A 643 11.16 -25.22 -5.40
N GLY A 644 11.59 -24.52 -6.45
CA GLY A 644 13.01 -24.35 -6.76
C GLY A 644 13.91 -25.58 -6.58
N ALA A 645 13.57 -26.73 -7.17
CA ALA A 645 14.64 -27.46 -7.84
C ALA A 645 15.17 -26.45 -8.87
N GLY A 646 16.48 -26.19 -8.88
CA GLY A 646 17.10 -25.28 -9.85
C GLY A 646 16.57 -25.56 -11.26
N PRO A 647 16.66 -24.59 -12.20
CA PRO A 647 16.12 -24.79 -13.55
C PRO A 647 16.57 -26.18 -13.98
N ALA A 648 15.61 -27.08 -14.23
CA ALA A 648 15.93 -28.37 -14.84
C ALA A 648 16.92 -28.02 -15.94
N ILE A 649 18.14 -28.58 -15.87
CA ILE A 649 19.22 -28.24 -16.80
C ILE A 649 18.55 -28.23 -18.16
N SER A 650 18.34 -27.03 -18.67
CA SER A 650 17.63 -26.87 -19.91
C SER A 650 18.71 -27.19 -20.89
N GLU A 651 18.73 -28.44 -21.34
CA GLU A 651 19.50 -28.82 -22.51
C GLU A 651 18.92 -27.99 -23.64
N CYS A 652 19.49 -26.80 -23.83
CA CYS A 652 19.09 -25.88 -24.86
C CYS A 652 19.71 -26.40 -26.15
N VAL A 653 19.04 -27.37 -26.77
CA VAL A 653 19.40 -27.84 -28.10
C VAL A 653 18.87 -26.83 -29.09
N THR A 654 19.77 -26.18 -29.83
CA THR A 654 19.40 -25.38 -30.98
C THR A 654 19.03 -26.33 -32.12
N GLU A 655 17.74 -26.66 -32.23
CA GLU A 655 17.21 -27.37 -33.39
C GLU A 655 16.72 -26.38 -34.45
N LEU A 656 17.28 -26.47 -35.65
CA LEU A 656 16.74 -25.77 -36.82
C LEU A 656 15.45 -26.46 -37.24
N ARG A 657 14.30 -25.83 -36.98
CA ARG A 657 12.98 -26.32 -37.38
C ARG A 657 12.37 -25.39 -38.42
N ALA A 658 11.72 -25.97 -39.43
CA ALA A 658 11.01 -25.20 -40.43
C ALA A 658 9.79 -24.51 -39.80
N ALA A 659 9.81 -23.18 -39.74
CA ALA A 659 8.67 -22.36 -39.34
C ALA A 659 8.02 -21.71 -40.57
N PRO A 660 6.70 -21.51 -40.60
CA PRO A 660 6.05 -20.73 -41.66
C PRO A 660 6.65 -19.32 -41.73
N ARG A 661 7.08 -18.86 -42.92
CA ARG A 661 7.52 -17.47 -43.10
C ARG A 661 6.31 -16.54 -43.02
N SER A 662 6.34 -15.62 -42.08
CA SER A 662 5.37 -14.53 -41.96
C SER A 662 5.28 -13.72 -43.26
N GLY A 663 4.07 -13.54 -43.79
CA GLY A 663 3.80 -12.75 -45.00
C GLY A 663 4.11 -13.43 -46.33
N HIS A 664 4.54 -14.69 -46.35
CA HIS A 664 4.72 -15.47 -47.60
C HIS A 664 3.70 -16.61 -47.67
N VAL A 665 2.81 -16.54 -48.67
CA VAL A 665 1.96 -17.67 -49.05
C VAL A 665 2.81 -18.62 -49.87
N ALA A 666 3.41 -19.62 -49.21
CA ALA A 666 4.00 -20.74 -49.94
C ALA A 666 2.87 -21.58 -50.57
N ALA A 667 3.08 -22.07 -51.79
CA ALA A 667 2.16 -23.01 -52.43
C ALA A 667 1.98 -24.24 -51.52
N ALA A 668 0.74 -24.72 -51.38
CA ALA A 668 0.43 -25.89 -50.57
C ALA A 668 1.23 -27.10 -51.08
N VAL A 669 2.12 -27.63 -50.24
CA VAL A 669 2.83 -28.89 -50.53
C VAL A 669 1.87 -30.04 -50.21
N PRO A 670 1.55 -30.92 -51.18
CA PRO A 670 0.67 -32.06 -50.93
C PRO A 670 1.16 -32.88 -49.72
N LEU A 671 0.24 -33.30 -48.83
CA LEU A 671 0.56 -34.27 -47.80
C LEU A 671 1.09 -35.55 -48.46
N PRO A 672 2.21 -36.14 -48.03
CA PRO A 672 2.45 -37.54 -48.33
C PRO A 672 1.28 -38.33 -47.73
N ARG A 673 0.63 -39.15 -48.56
CA ARG A 673 -0.45 -40.03 -48.10
C ARG A 673 0.05 -40.80 -46.87
N PRO A 674 -0.71 -40.87 -45.76
CA PRO A 674 -0.29 -41.64 -44.60
C PRO A 674 0.07 -43.06 -45.02
N ARG A 675 1.17 -43.60 -44.49
CA ARG A 675 1.52 -45.02 -44.67
C ARG A 675 0.30 -45.85 -44.32
N ALA A 676 -0.14 -46.69 -45.25
CA ALA A 676 -1.30 -47.56 -45.10
C ALA A 676 -1.23 -48.30 -43.75
N GLY A 677 -2.18 -48.03 -42.85
CA GLY A 677 -2.26 -48.71 -41.55
C GLY A 677 -2.75 -47.87 -40.38
N ARG A 678 -2.70 -46.52 -40.45
CA ARG A 678 -3.43 -45.64 -39.50
C ARG A 678 -4.61 -45.01 -40.24
N SER A 679 -5.81 -45.35 -39.80
CA SER A 679 -7.08 -45.02 -40.49
C SER A 679 -7.16 -43.55 -40.92
N ALA A 680 -7.42 -43.35 -42.21
CA ALA A 680 -7.68 -42.09 -42.87
C ALA A 680 -9.12 -41.58 -42.59
N THR A 681 -9.54 -41.61 -41.33
CA THR A 681 -10.87 -41.13 -40.88
C THR A 681 -10.69 -39.90 -40.01
N ALA A 682 -11.67 -38.98 -39.98
CA ALA A 682 -11.66 -37.88 -39.03
C ALA A 682 -11.48 -38.45 -37.61
N ALA A 683 -10.51 -37.91 -36.85
CA ALA A 683 -10.15 -38.46 -35.55
C ALA A 683 -11.41 -38.60 -34.67
N PRO A 684 -11.71 -39.77 -34.11
CA PRO A 684 -12.89 -39.94 -33.27
C PRO A 684 -12.78 -39.02 -32.06
N VAL A 685 -13.74 -38.10 -31.92
CA VAL A 685 -13.87 -37.23 -30.74
C VAL A 685 -14.63 -38.02 -29.68
N GLU A 686 -13.94 -38.88 -28.94
CA GLU A 686 -14.54 -39.62 -27.82
C GLU A 686 -14.59 -38.74 -26.56
N VAL A 687 -15.77 -38.61 -25.95
CA VAL A 687 -16.01 -37.79 -24.74
C VAL A 687 -17.06 -38.42 -23.83
N VAL A 688 -16.66 -39.27 -22.90
CA VAL A 688 -17.62 -39.91 -21.99
C VAL A 688 -18.04 -38.91 -20.90
N LEU A 689 -19.26 -38.36 -21.00
CA LEU A 689 -19.94 -37.76 -19.86
C LEU A 689 -20.51 -38.88 -18.97
N SER A 690 -20.47 -38.69 -17.65
CA SER A 690 -21.17 -39.61 -16.73
C SER A 690 -22.68 -39.45 -16.88
N ALA A 691 -23.45 -40.52 -16.67
CA ALA A 691 -24.92 -40.46 -16.71
C ALA A 691 -25.53 -39.39 -15.77
N SER A 692 -24.83 -39.06 -14.68
CA SER A 692 -25.20 -37.98 -13.75
C SER A 692 -24.96 -36.57 -14.32
N GLU A 693 -23.89 -36.35 -15.09
CA GLU A 693 -23.65 -35.08 -15.79
C GLU A 693 -24.69 -34.87 -16.89
N THR A 694 -25.00 -35.90 -17.66
CA THR A 694 -26.03 -35.88 -18.71
C THR A 694 -27.41 -35.54 -18.13
N GLY A 695 -27.82 -36.23 -17.06
CA GLY A 695 -29.09 -35.97 -16.39
C GLY A 695 -29.19 -34.52 -15.90
N ARG A 696 -28.12 -33.99 -15.30
CA ARG A 696 -28.09 -32.59 -14.84
C ARG A 696 -28.15 -31.58 -15.98
N ALA A 697 -27.48 -31.83 -17.11
CA ALA A 697 -27.52 -30.94 -18.26
C ALA A 697 -28.93 -30.87 -18.88
N LEU A 698 -29.62 -31.99 -18.99
CA LEU A 698 -31.00 -32.05 -19.48
C LEU A 698 -31.99 -31.36 -18.54
N GLU A 699 -31.84 -31.60 -17.25
CA GLU A 699 -32.67 -30.96 -16.23
C GLU A 699 -32.45 -29.43 -16.20
N LEU A 700 -31.20 -28.97 -16.38
CA LEU A 700 -30.87 -27.57 -16.55
C LEU A 700 -31.54 -26.97 -17.80
N THR A 701 -31.44 -27.62 -18.95
CA THR A 701 -32.08 -27.13 -20.19
C THR A 701 -33.59 -26.99 -20.01
N GLY A 702 -34.26 -27.98 -19.40
CA GLY A 702 -35.68 -27.89 -19.07
C GLY A 702 -35.99 -26.73 -18.12
N ALA A 703 -35.19 -26.56 -17.07
CA ALA A 703 -35.33 -25.45 -16.13
C ALA A 703 -35.20 -24.07 -16.81
N LEU A 704 -34.22 -23.90 -17.70
CA LEU A 704 -34.01 -22.65 -18.45
C LEU A 704 -35.16 -22.37 -19.42
N LYS A 705 -35.70 -23.39 -20.09
CA LYS A 705 -36.90 -23.26 -20.92
C LYS A 705 -38.13 -22.87 -20.09
N ARG A 706 -38.31 -23.45 -18.90
CA ARG A 706 -39.38 -23.05 -17.98
C ARG A 706 -39.25 -21.58 -17.56
N VAL A 707 -38.05 -21.12 -17.22
CA VAL A 707 -37.79 -19.70 -16.90
C VAL A 707 -38.10 -18.81 -18.10
N THR A 708 -37.69 -19.23 -19.30
CA THR A 708 -37.96 -18.55 -20.55
C THR A 708 -39.45 -18.40 -20.83
N ALA A 709 -40.23 -19.49 -20.66
CA ALA A 709 -41.67 -19.49 -20.78
C ALA A 709 -42.33 -18.43 -19.88
N HIS A 710 -41.95 -18.38 -18.60
CA HIS A 710 -42.53 -17.42 -17.67
C HIS A 710 -42.11 -15.97 -17.96
N PHE A 711 -40.86 -15.71 -18.38
CA PHE A 711 -40.45 -14.37 -18.81
C PHE A 711 -41.13 -13.94 -20.10
N ALA A 712 -41.37 -14.85 -21.04
CA ALA A 712 -42.08 -14.58 -22.28
C ALA A 712 -43.50 -14.07 -22.01
N VAL A 713 -44.26 -14.80 -21.19
CA VAL A 713 -45.62 -14.39 -20.81
C VAL A 713 -45.59 -13.09 -20.02
N ARG A 714 -44.65 -12.94 -19.09
CA ARG A 714 -44.50 -11.72 -18.30
C ARG A 714 -44.26 -10.50 -19.19
N ALA A 715 -43.41 -10.61 -20.21
CA ALA A 715 -43.15 -9.53 -21.16
C ALA A 715 -44.41 -9.16 -21.95
N VAL A 716 -45.20 -10.15 -22.41
CA VAL A 716 -46.48 -9.89 -23.08
C VAL A 716 -47.47 -9.19 -22.14
N GLU A 717 -47.58 -9.62 -20.88
CA GLU A 717 -48.47 -9.00 -19.89
C GLU A 717 -48.08 -7.55 -19.57
N GLU A 718 -46.79 -7.22 -19.56
CA GLU A 718 -46.30 -5.85 -19.35
C GLU A 718 -46.53 -4.94 -20.56
N ILE A 719 -46.38 -5.47 -21.78
CA ILE A 719 -46.59 -4.72 -23.02
C ILE A 719 -48.09 -4.53 -23.31
N LEU A 720 -48.92 -5.55 -23.03
CA LEU A 720 -50.37 -5.55 -23.21
C LEU A 720 -51.13 -5.84 -21.90
N PRO A 721 -51.17 -4.90 -20.94
CA PRO A 721 -51.80 -5.13 -19.65
C PRO A 721 -53.28 -5.50 -19.78
N GLY A 722 -53.69 -6.58 -19.10
CA GLY A 722 -55.10 -7.02 -19.03
C GLY A 722 -55.64 -7.72 -20.28
N ARG A 723 -54.79 -8.03 -21.27
CA ARG A 723 -55.20 -8.74 -22.50
C ARG A 723 -54.88 -10.24 -22.39
N ALA A 724 -55.91 -11.07 -22.27
CA ALA A 724 -55.75 -12.53 -22.25
C ALA A 724 -55.57 -13.17 -23.63
N ARG A 725 -55.91 -12.45 -24.72
CA ARG A 725 -55.75 -12.89 -26.10
C ARG A 725 -55.15 -11.74 -26.91
N PHE A 726 -54.14 -12.03 -27.71
CA PHE A 726 -53.36 -11.03 -28.44
C PHE A 726 -52.88 -11.57 -29.80
N THR A 727 -52.60 -10.65 -30.73
CA THR A 727 -52.03 -10.90 -32.06
C THR A 727 -50.71 -10.16 -32.24
N TRP A 728 -49.94 -10.51 -33.28
CA TRP A 728 -48.73 -9.75 -33.64
C TRP A 728 -49.02 -8.27 -33.90
N ALA A 729 -50.12 -7.97 -34.61
CA ALA A 729 -50.52 -6.59 -34.92
C ALA A 729 -50.75 -5.74 -33.66
N GLU A 730 -51.29 -6.32 -32.59
CA GLU A 730 -51.49 -5.63 -31.31
C GLU A 730 -50.17 -5.42 -30.55
N LEU A 731 -49.26 -6.40 -30.54
CA LEU A 731 -47.93 -6.23 -29.94
C LEU A 731 -47.09 -5.19 -30.68
N SER A 732 -47.07 -5.23 -32.01
CA SER A 732 -46.39 -4.23 -32.83
C SER A 732 -47.01 -2.83 -32.64
N GLY A 733 -48.34 -2.75 -32.56
CA GLY A 733 -49.06 -1.51 -32.23
C GLY A 733 -48.75 -0.96 -30.83
N ALA A 734 -48.36 -1.81 -29.89
CA ALA A 734 -47.90 -1.42 -28.55
C ALA A 734 -46.39 -1.07 -28.49
N GLY A 735 -45.71 -1.02 -29.64
CA GLY A 735 -44.32 -0.59 -29.75
C GLY A 735 -43.29 -1.71 -29.79
N VAL A 736 -43.70 -2.97 -29.93
CA VAL A 736 -42.76 -4.07 -30.18
C VAL A 736 -42.14 -3.91 -31.57
N LEU A 737 -40.81 -3.95 -31.62
CA LEU A 737 -40.06 -3.78 -32.86
C LEU A 737 -40.23 -5.00 -33.79
N PRO A 738 -40.45 -4.79 -35.10
CA PRO A 738 -40.74 -5.89 -36.03
C PRO A 738 -39.67 -6.96 -36.12
N GLU A 739 -38.39 -6.59 -35.95
CA GLU A 739 -37.28 -7.54 -35.96
C GLU A 739 -37.35 -8.62 -34.87
N TYR A 740 -38.15 -8.43 -33.82
CA TYR A 740 -38.33 -9.41 -32.73
C TYR A 740 -39.52 -10.36 -32.92
N GLU A 741 -40.24 -10.30 -34.05
CA GLU A 741 -41.28 -11.28 -34.40
C GLU A 741 -40.78 -12.73 -34.30
N PRO A 742 -39.61 -13.09 -34.87
CA PRO A 742 -39.13 -14.47 -34.84
C PRO A 742 -38.80 -14.94 -33.42
N LEU A 743 -38.24 -14.04 -32.60
CA LEU A 743 -37.95 -14.29 -31.19
C LEU A 743 -39.23 -14.58 -30.42
N LEU A 744 -40.23 -13.69 -30.52
CA LEU A 744 -41.51 -13.88 -29.85
C LEU A 744 -42.20 -15.17 -30.26
N GLY A 745 -42.14 -15.55 -31.54
CA GLY A 745 -42.63 -16.84 -32.01
C GLY A 745 -42.00 -18.02 -31.26
N VAL A 746 -40.68 -18.03 -31.08
CA VAL A 746 -39.98 -19.11 -30.34
C VAL A 746 -40.32 -19.04 -28.84
N LEU A 747 -40.32 -17.85 -28.24
CA LEU A 747 -40.63 -17.69 -26.82
C LEU A 747 -42.05 -18.15 -26.48
N LEU A 748 -43.02 -17.93 -27.37
CA LEU A 748 -44.40 -18.36 -27.19
C LEU A 748 -44.58 -19.86 -27.42
N GLU A 749 -43.85 -20.49 -28.34
CA GLU A 749 -43.82 -21.96 -28.46
C GLU A 749 -43.30 -22.61 -27.18
N VAL A 750 -42.24 -22.04 -26.59
CA VAL A 750 -41.74 -22.49 -25.28
C VAL A 750 -42.79 -22.24 -24.20
N ALA A 751 -43.47 -21.10 -24.19
CA ALA A 751 -44.55 -20.86 -23.24
C ALA A 751 -45.74 -21.84 -23.40
N GLU A 752 -46.04 -22.28 -24.62
CA GLU A 752 -47.08 -23.27 -24.92
C GLU A 752 -46.66 -24.68 -24.45
N GLU A 753 -45.38 -25.05 -24.61
CA GLU A 753 -44.81 -26.30 -24.08
C GLU A 753 -45.02 -26.44 -22.55
N TYR A 754 -44.94 -25.33 -21.81
CA TYR A 754 -45.17 -25.28 -20.37
C TYR A 754 -46.62 -24.91 -19.97
N GLY A 755 -47.55 -24.90 -20.93
CA GLY A 755 -48.98 -24.67 -20.70
C GLY A 755 -49.34 -23.27 -20.21
N LEU A 756 -48.49 -22.27 -20.44
CA LEU A 756 -48.74 -20.88 -20.04
C LEU A 756 -49.52 -20.11 -21.11
N VAL A 757 -49.43 -20.53 -22.37
CA VAL A 757 -50.19 -19.97 -23.49
C VAL A 757 -50.74 -21.08 -24.40
N ALA A 758 -51.67 -20.73 -25.29
CA ALA A 758 -52.15 -21.58 -26.37
C ALA A 758 -52.22 -20.79 -27.69
N GLY A 759 -51.84 -21.43 -28.79
CA GLY A 759 -51.89 -20.87 -30.14
C GLY A 759 -50.60 -20.17 -30.58
N ALA A 760 -49.41 -20.68 -30.24
CA ALA A 760 -48.15 -20.09 -30.69
C ALA A 760 -47.98 -20.21 -32.22
N ASP A 761 -48.35 -21.37 -32.80
CA ASP A 761 -48.38 -21.55 -34.26
C ASP A 761 -49.37 -20.58 -34.94
N ALA A 762 -50.53 -20.36 -34.30
CA ALA A 762 -51.51 -19.40 -34.80
C ALA A 762 -50.94 -17.98 -34.78
N PHE A 763 -50.22 -17.58 -33.72
CA PHE A 763 -49.55 -16.28 -33.63
C PHE A 763 -48.54 -16.05 -34.76
N ARG A 764 -47.70 -17.05 -35.07
CA ARG A 764 -46.78 -16.96 -36.22
C ARG A 764 -47.51 -16.84 -37.55
N ALA A 765 -48.68 -17.46 -37.67
CA ALA A 765 -49.56 -17.32 -38.84
C ALA A 765 -50.43 -16.04 -38.80
N GLN A 766 -50.03 -15.03 -38.02
CA GLN A 766 -50.74 -13.75 -37.84
C GLN A 766 -52.13 -13.89 -37.19
N GLY A 767 -52.40 -15.03 -36.58
CA GLY A 767 -53.56 -15.32 -35.73
C GLY A 767 -53.35 -14.90 -34.27
N ALA A 768 -54.26 -15.33 -33.41
CA ALA A 768 -54.24 -14.94 -32.00
C ALA A 768 -53.66 -16.04 -31.09
N CYS A 769 -52.83 -15.63 -30.13
CA CYS A 769 -52.38 -16.44 -29.01
C CYS A 769 -53.13 -16.05 -27.74
N GLN A 770 -53.37 -17.02 -26.85
CA GLN A 770 -54.10 -16.84 -25.60
C GLN A 770 -53.20 -17.15 -24.41
N VAL A 771 -53.13 -16.24 -23.43
CA VAL A 771 -52.50 -16.50 -22.13
C VAL A 771 -53.43 -17.37 -21.28
N LEU A 772 -52.94 -18.53 -20.84
CA LEU A 772 -53.64 -19.47 -19.97
C LEU A 772 -53.29 -19.27 -18.50
N SER A 773 -52.05 -18.87 -18.21
CA SER A 773 -51.55 -18.64 -16.86
C SER A 773 -50.54 -17.48 -16.84
N PRO A 774 -50.52 -16.65 -15.79
CA PRO A 774 -49.64 -15.48 -15.74
C PRO A 774 -48.16 -15.87 -15.67
N GLY A 775 -47.30 -14.99 -16.19
CA GLY A 775 -45.85 -15.14 -16.11
C GLY A 775 -45.37 -14.90 -14.68
N ARG A 776 -44.68 -15.88 -14.08
CA ARG A 776 -44.14 -15.79 -12.71
C ARG A 776 -42.65 -16.10 -12.64
N PRO A 777 -41.81 -15.42 -13.44
CA PRO A 777 -40.41 -15.78 -13.57
C PRO A 777 -39.64 -15.69 -12.24
N GLU A 778 -40.00 -14.76 -11.34
CA GLU A 778 -39.35 -14.65 -10.03
C GLU A 778 -39.61 -15.85 -9.12
N GLU A 779 -40.81 -16.42 -9.16
CA GLU A 779 -41.15 -17.64 -8.42
C GLU A 779 -40.38 -18.83 -9.00
N THR A 780 -40.38 -18.98 -10.33
CA THR A 780 -39.66 -20.04 -11.03
C THR A 780 -38.15 -19.98 -10.78
N VAL A 781 -37.55 -18.79 -10.90
CA VAL A 781 -36.12 -18.61 -10.61
C VAL A 781 -35.82 -18.92 -9.15
N ARG A 782 -36.68 -18.50 -8.21
CA ARG A 782 -36.51 -18.79 -6.78
C ARG A 782 -36.59 -20.29 -6.48
N GLU A 783 -37.52 -21.02 -7.10
CA GLU A 783 -37.61 -22.48 -7.00
C GLU A 783 -36.32 -23.16 -7.50
N LEU A 784 -35.82 -22.71 -8.64
CA LEU A 784 -34.62 -23.29 -9.27
C LEU A 784 -33.35 -23.01 -8.48
N VAL A 785 -33.20 -21.81 -7.92
CA VAL A 785 -32.06 -21.45 -7.06
C VAL A 785 -32.10 -22.21 -5.72
N ALA A 786 -33.29 -22.55 -5.22
CA ALA A 786 -33.45 -23.38 -4.03
C ALA A 786 -33.13 -24.87 -4.28
N GLY A 787 -33.08 -25.31 -5.55
CA GLY A 787 -32.77 -26.68 -5.95
C GLY A 787 -31.27 -26.99 -6.04
N PRO A 788 -30.88 -28.28 -6.09
CA PRO A 788 -29.49 -28.72 -6.14
C PRO A 788 -28.80 -28.47 -7.50
N LEU A 789 -29.56 -28.11 -8.53
CA LEU A 789 -29.10 -28.08 -9.93
C LEU A 789 -28.40 -26.79 -10.33
N LEU A 790 -28.71 -25.69 -9.65
CA LEU A 790 -28.61 -24.38 -10.29
C LEU A 790 -27.99 -23.33 -9.37
N ARG A 791 -26.68 -23.15 -9.54
CA ARG A 791 -25.86 -22.14 -8.84
C ARG A 791 -24.96 -21.33 -9.80
N GLY A 792 -25.28 -21.32 -11.10
CA GLY A 792 -24.37 -20.88 -12.18
C GLY A 792 -24.70 -19.55 -12.89
N PRO A 793 -23.86 -19.16 -13.87
CA PRO A 793 -24.03 -17.97 -14.72
C PRO A 793 -25.29 -18.02 -15.60
N GLU A 794 -25.82 -19.19 -15.95
CA GLU A 794 -27.00 -19.36 -16.82
C GLU A 794 -28.23 -18.65 -16.27
N LEU A 795 -28.67 -18.97 -15.05
CA LEU A 795 -29.83 -18.30 -14.44
C LEU A 795 -29.63 -16.79 -14.28
N THR A 796 -28.39 -16.35 -14.05
CA THR A 796 -28.09 -14.93 -13.92
C THR A 796 -28.31 -14.23 -15.26
N ALA A 797 -27.83 -14.82 -16.36
CA ALA A 797 -28.03 -14.27 -17.70
C ALA A 797 -29.48 -14.31 -18.14
N TYR A 798 -30.17 -15.44 -17.91
CA TYR A 798 -31.59 -15.60 -18.20
C TYR A 798 -32.45 -14.62 -17.38
N GLY A 799 -32.14 -14.43 -16.10
CA GLY A 799 -32.82 -13.47 -15.25
C GLY A 799 -32.55 -12.02 -15.67
N MET A 800 -31.31 -11.71 -16.05
CA MET A 800 -30.92 -10.37 -16.55
C MET A 800 -31.64 -10.04 -17.86
N CYS A 801 -31.54 -10.91 -18.88
CA CYS A 801 -32.20 -10.71 -20.17
C CYS A 801 -33.72 -10.76 -20.03
N GLY A 802 -34.25 -11.72 -19.26
CA GLY A 802 -35.69 -11.89 -19.03
C GLY A 802 -36.35 -10.67 -18.39
N ARG A 803 -35.73 -10.08 -17.35
CA ARG A 803 -36.27 -8.87 -16.69
C ARG A 803 -36.30 -7.65 -17.61
N ARG A 804 -35.37 -7.57 -18.57
CA ARG A 804 -35.29 -6.46 -19.53
C ARG A 804 -35.95 -6.79 -20.87
N LEU A 805 -36.52 -7.98 -21.02
CA LEU A 805 -37.13 -8.44 -22.26
C LEU A 805 -38.18 -7.45 -22.82
N PRO A 806 -39.16 -6.94 -22.03
CA PRO A 806 -40.10 -5.96 -22.57
C PRO A 806 -39.45 -4.64 -23.02
N ASP A 807 -38.40 -4.18 -22.34
CA ASP A 807 -37.65 -3.00 -22.75
C ASP A 807 -36.86 -3.24 -24.04
N VAL A 808 -36.24 -4.42 -24.18
CA VAL A 808 -35.53 -4.81 -25.40
C VAL A 808 -36.50 -4.91 -26.57
N LEU A 809 -37.62 -5.62 -26.40
CA LEU A 809 -38.65 -5.78 -27.42
C LEU A 809 -39.21 -4.44 -27.92
N THR A 810 -39.25 -3.42 -27.04
CA THR A 810 -39.77 -2.08 -27.35
C THR A 810 -38.69 -1.05 -27.70
N GLY A 811 -37.42 -1.47 -27.80
CA GLY A 811 -36.30 -0.58 -28.15
C GLY A 811 -35.85 0.38 -27.03
N ARG A 812 -36.33 0.19 -25.80
CA ARG A 812 -35.93 0.98 -24.61
C ARG A 812 -34.62 0.51 -23.97
N CYS A 813 -34.09 -0.64 -24.40
CA CYS A 813 -32.82 -1.19 -23.95
C CYS A 813 -32.04 -1.72 -25.16
N ASP A 814 -30.77 -1.32 -25.31
CA ASP A 814 -29.88 -1.91 -26.32
C ASP A 814 -29.42 -3.30 -25.83
N PRO A 815 -29.70 -4.40 -26.57
CA PRO A 815 -29.26 -5.74 -26.19
C PRO A 815 -27.74 -5.90 -26.22
N LEU A 816 -27.01 -5.12 -27.04
CA LEU A 816 -25.54 -5.16 -27.06
C LEU A 816 -24.97 -4.53 -25.79
N GLU A 817 -25.54 -3.41 -25.33
CA GLU A 817 -25.15 -2.80 -24.05
C GLU A 817 -25.49 -3.73 -22.88
N LEU A 818 -26.64 -4.41 -22.92
CA LEU A 818 -27.05 -5.35 -21.87
C LEU A 818 -26.10 -6.55 -21.73
N LEU A 819 -25.71 -7.19 -22.85
CA LEU A 819 -24.86 -8.38 -22.85
C LEU A 819 -23.35 -8.04 -22.81
N PHE A 820 -22.99 -6.84 -23.27
CA PHE A 820 -21.60 -6.43 -23.43
C PHE A 820 -21.26 -5.09 -22.74
N SER A 821 -21.94 -4.73 -21.65
CA SER A 821 -21.42 -3.81 -20.63
C SER A 821 -20.24 -4.44 -19.87
N GLU A 822 -19.54 -3.71 -19.00
CA GLU A 822 -18.43 -4.31 -18.23
C GLU A 822 -18.88 -5.52 -17.38
N SER A 823 -20.05 -5.40 -16.77
CA SER A 823 -20.71 -6.44 -15.98
C SER A 823 -21.31 -7.56 -16.86
N GLY A 824 -21.98 -7.19 -17.95
CA GLY A 824 -22.56 -8.13 -18.92
C GLY A 824 -21.51 -8.96 -19.66
N ARG A 825 -20.38 -8.37 -20.05
CA ARG A 825 -19.27 -9.07 -20.72
C ARG A 825 -18.71 -10.19 -19.87
N TYR A 826 -18.55 -9.95 -18.56
CA TYR A 826 -18.03 -10.97 -17.66
C TYR A 826 -18.99 -12.16 -17.56
N LEU A 827 -20.29 -11.88 -17.44
CA LEU A 827 -21.32 -12.92 -17.38
C LEU A 827 -21.38 -13.73 -18.68
N THR A 828 -21.33 -13.06 -19.84
CA THR A 828 -21.24 -13.72 -21.14
C THR A 828 -19.98 -14.58 -21.28
N GLU A 829 -18.84 -14.11 -20.76
CA GLU A 829 -17.60 -14.90 -20.74
C GLU A 829 -17.71 -16.12 -19.81
N GLU A 830 -18.32 -15.98 -18.65
CA GLU A 830 -18.56 -17.07 -17.69
C GLU A 830 -19.53 -18.11 -18.27
N LEU A 831 -20.57 -17.69 -18.99
CA LEU A 831 -21.44 -18.59 -19.75
C LEU A 831 -20.64 -19.42 -20.76
N TYR A 832 -19.77 -18.80 -21.53
CA TYR A 832 -18.97 -19.50 -22.54
C TYR A 832 -17.85 -20.37 -21.95
N THR A 833 -17.49 -20.21 -20.68
CA THR A 833 -16.35 -20.94 -20.10
C THR A 833 -16.74 -21.97 -19.04
N SER A 834 -17.80 -21.71 -18.28
CA SER A 834 -18.16 -22.43 -17.06
C SER A 834 -19.59 -22.95 -17.07
N SER A 835 -20.39 -22.69 -18.13
CA SER A 835 -21.66 -23.39 -18.27
C SER A 835 -21.44 -24.88 -18.46
N LEU A 836 -22.36 -25.71 -17.96
CA LEU A 836 -22.27 -27.16 -18.13
C LEU A 836 -22.18 -27.55 -19.61
N GLN A 837 -22.87 -26.81 -20.46
CA GLN A 837 -22.88 -27.01 -21.91
C GLN A 837 -21.51 -26.68 -22.53
N SER A 838 -20.95 -25.51 -22.19
CA SER A 838 -19.64 -25.10 -22.71
C SER A 838 -18.51 -25.96 -22.19
N GLU A 839 -18.52 -26.39 -20.93
CA GLU A 839 -17.49 -27.29 -20.39
C GLU A 839 -17.44 -28.60 -21.15
N ALA A 840 -18.59 -29.22 -21.40
CA ALA A 840 -18.68 -30.49 -22.12
C ALA A 840 -18.17 -30.34 -23.56
N ALA A 841 -18.59 -29.27 -24.26
CA ALA A 841 -18.14 -28.99 -25.61
C ALA A 841 -16.64 -28.67 -25.68
N HIS A 842 -16.09 -27.93 -24.71
CA HIS A 842 -14.65 -27.66 -24.60
C HIS A 842 -13.82 -28.92 -24.34
N ARG A 843 -14.31 -29.85 -23.50
CA ARG A 843 -13.66 -31.17 -23.32
C ARG A 843 -13.60 -31.92 -24.65
N ALA A 844 -14.67 -31.87 -25.45
CA ALA A 844 -14.73 -32.47 -26.77
C ALA A 844 -13.75 -31.83 -27.75
N MET A 845 -13.76 -30.51 -27.86
CA MET A 845 -12.83 -29.78 -28.73
C MET A 845 -11.37 -30.07 -28.37
N ARG A 846 -11.04 -30.09 -27.08
CA ARG A 846 -9.73 -30.49 -26.57
C ARG A 846 -9.35 -31.92 -26.98
N SER A 847 -10.28 -32.86 -26.87
CA SER A 847 -10.07 -34.26 -27.26
C SER A 847 -9.74 -34.35 -28.76
N GLY A 848 -10.55 -33.69 -29.59
CA GLY A 848 -10.36 -33.64 -31.05
C GLY A 848 -9.01 -33.04 -31.45
N VAL A 849 -8.62 -31.92 -30.84
CA VAL A 849 -7.31 -31.29 -31.12
C VAL A 849 -6.14 -32.18 -30.70
N ARG A 850 -6.21 -32.83 -29.52
CA ARG A 850 -5.16 -33.76 -29.08
C ARG A 850 -5.01 -34.95 -30.02
N ALA A 851 -6.12 -35.51 -30.47
CA ALA A 851 -6.11 -36.63 -31.41
C ALA A 851 -5.52 -36.22 -32.78
N LEU A 852 -5.88 -35.04 -33.28
CA LEU A 852 -5.34 -34.48 -34.51
C LEU A 852 -3.83 -34.23 -34.41
N VAL A 853 -3.38 -33.55 -33.34
CA VAL A 853 -1.95 -33.26 -33.12
C VAL A 853 -1.14 -34.55 -32.97
N GLY A 854 -1.67 -35.56 -32.29
CA GLY A 854 -1.01 -36.87 -32.14
C GLY A 854 -0.85 -37.63 -33.46
N ALA A 855 -1.68 -37.34 -34.47
CA ALA A 855 -1.56 -37.87 -35.82
C ALA A 855 -0.75 -36.97 -36.78
N TRP A 856 -0.43 -35.73 -36.38
CA TRP A 856 0.25 -34.75 -37.24
C TRP A 856 1.76 -35.04 -37.35
N PRO A 857 2.36 -35.02 -38.56
CA PRO A 857 3.79 -35.25 -38.72
C PRO A 857 4.64 -34.26 -37.92
N ALA A 858 5.70 -34.77 -37.28
CA ALA A 858 6.50 -33.99 -36.33
C ALA A 858 7.35 -32.87 -37.00
N ASP A 859 7.62 -33.02 -38.29
CA ASP A 859 8.41 -32.15 -39.16
C ASP A 859 7.56 -31.18 -39.98
N ARG A 860 6.22 -31.25 -39.88
CA ARG A 860 5.30 -30.44 -40.68
C ARG A 860 4.73 -29.28 -39.86
N PRO A 861 4.81 -28.02 -40.35
CA PRO A 861 4.09 -26.91 -39.76
C PRO A 861 2.58 -27.15 -39.71
N LEU A 862 1.92 -26.63 -38.68
CA LEU A 862 0.48 -26.73 -38.47
C LEU A 862 -0.13 -25.34 -38.56
N ARG A 863 -0.92 -25.08 -39.61
CA ARG A 863 -1.60 -23.79 -39.82
C ARG A 863 -3.05 -23.92 -39.35
N VAL A 864 -3.38 -23.27 -38.24
CA VAL A 864 -4.72 -23.30 -37.63
C VAL A 864 -5.40 -21.96 -37.83
N LEU A 865 -6.65 -21.99 -38.26
CA LEU A 865 -7.55 -20.83 -38.28
C LEU A 865 -8.67 -21.07 -37.26
N GLU A 866 -8.92 -20.14 -36.35
CA GLU A 866 -10.14 -20.12 -35.55
C GLU A 866 -11.05 -19.00 -36.05
N VAL A 867 -12.28 -19.35 -36.42
CA VAL A 867 -13.30 -18.42 -36.89
C VAL A 867 -14.33 -18.17 -35.80
N GLY A 868 -14.69 -16.90 -35.59
CA GLY A 868 -15.60 -16.50 -34.51
C GLY A 868 -15.03 -16.74 -33.12
N ALA A 869 -13.73 -16.51 -32.94
CA ALA A 869 -13.05 -16.84 -31.70
C ALA A 869 -13.57 -16.00 -30.51
N GLY A 870 -14.15 -14.82 -30.76
CA GLY A 870 -14.87 -14.02 -29.77
C GLY A 870 -14.07 -13.78 -28.49
N THR A 871 -14.60 -14.25 -27.37
CA THR A 871 -13.95 -14.13 -26.04
C THR A 871 -12.65 -14.94 -25.88
N GLY A 872 -12.34 -15.82 -26.84
CA GLY A 872 -11.22 -16.75 -26.82
C GLY A 872 -11.42 -17.95 -25.89
N ALA A 873 -12.66 -18.28 -25.54
CA ALA A 873 -13.00 -19.38 -24.63
C ALA A 873 -12.56 -20.74 -25.20
N THR A 874 -12.85 -20.99 -26.48
CA THR A 874 -12.39 -22.19 -27.19
C THR A 874 -10.88 -22.14 -27.45
N THR A 875 -10.34 -20.99 -27.88
CA THR A 875 -8.88 -20.76 -28.03
C THR A 875 -8.10 -21.18 -26.79
N ARG A 876 -8.50 -20.73 -25.59
CA ARG A 876 -7.86 -21.07 -24.32
C ARG A 876 -7.84 -22.57 -24.05
N THR A 877 -8.86 -23.27 -24.52
CA THR A 877 -9.02 -24.71 -24.34
C THR A 877 -8.10 -25.49 -25.27
N VAL A 878 -7.91 -25.05 -26.52
CA VAL A 878 -7.20 -25.82 -27.54
C VAL A 878 -5.72 -25.49 -27.67
N VAL A 879 -5.34 -24.21 -27.54
CA VAL A 879 -3.98 -23.73 -27.76
C VAL A 879 -2.92 -24.44 -26.90
N PRO A 880 -3.16 -24.75 -25.60
CA PRO A 880 -2.19 -25.48 -24.79
C PRO A 880 -1.85 -26.90 -25.28
N HIS A 881 -2.63 -27.44 -26.23
CA HIS A 881 -2.45 -28.77 -26.80
C HIS A 881 -1.80 -28.74 -28.20
N LEU A 882 -1.49 -27.55 -28.72
CA LEU A 882 -0.82 -27.39 -30.00
C LEU A 882 0.70 -27.33 -29.82
N PRO A 883 1.49 -27.92 -30.74
CA PRO A 883 2.94 -27.90 -30.68
C PRO A 883 3.45 -26.49 -31.03
N ARG A 884 3.82 -25.70 -30.00
CA ARG A 884 4.23 -24.29 -30.12
C ARG A 884 5.30 -24.07 -31.19
N GLU A 885 6.27 -24.97 -31.26
CA GLU A 885 7.45 -24.88 -32.12
C GLU A 885 7.15 -24.98 -33.62
N ARG A 886 5.95 -25.42 -34.01
CA ARG A 886 5.57 -25.61 -35.41
C ARG A 886 4.15 -25.16 -35.75
N THR A 887 3.44 -24.51 -34.84
CA THR A 887 2.08 -24.05 -35.06
C THR A 887 2.07 -22.59 -35.46
N ARG A 888 1.25 -22.22 -36.45
CA ARG A 888 0.78 -20.85 -36.68
C ARG A 888 -0.72 -20.84 -36.42
N TYR A 889 -1.16 -20.04 -35.45
CA TYR A 889 -2.56 -19.96 -35.08
C TYR A 889 -3.12 -18.59 -35.45
N VAL A 890 -4.13 -18.52 -36.30
CA VAL A 890 -4.78 -17.27 -36.69
C VAL A 890 -6.12 -17.18 -35.98
N PHE A 891 -6.18 -16.33 -34.96
CA PHE A 891 -7.37 -15.96 -34.22
C PHE A 891 -8.17 -14.94 -35.03
N THR A 892 -9.43 -15.26 -35.36
CA THR A 892 -10.29 -14.34 -36.13
C THR A 892 -11.66 -14.12 -35.53
N ASP A 893 -12.18 -12.92 -35.74
CA ASP A 893 -13.53 -12.50 -35.42
C ASP A 893 -14.01 -11.47 -36.45
N VAL A 894 -15.31 -11.21 -36.53
CA VAL A 894 -15.88 -10.22 -37.47
C VAL A 894 -15.45 -8.78 -37.11
N SER A 895 -15.08 -8.54 -35.85
CA SER A 895 -14.60 -7.23 -35.36
C SER A 895 -13.37 -7.35 -34.46
N GLU A 896 -12.56 -6.28 -34.39
CA GLU A 896 -11.38 -6.23 -33.51
C GLU A 896 -11.70 -6.08 -32.02
N SER A 897 -12.98 -5.92 -31.65
CA SER A 897 -13.41 -5.55 -30.29
C SER A 897 -12.93 -6.53 -29.21
N PHE A 898 -12.71 -7.80 -29.55
CA PHE A 898 -12.22 -8.82 -28.63
C PHE A 898 -10.68 -8.94 -28.57
N PHE A 899 -9.94 -8.36 -29.52
CA PHE A 899 -8.50 -8.60 -29.68
C PHE A 899 -7.65 -8.13 -28.50
N PRO A 900 -7.83 -6.92 -27.92
CA PRO A 900 -6.97 -6.46 -26.83
C PRO A 900 -6.96 -7.40 -25.62
N ARG A 901 -8.13 -7.93 -25.24
CA ARG A 901 -8.27 -8.84 -24.09
C ARG A 901 -7.80 -10.25 -24.43
N ALA A 902 -8.09 -10.74 -25.63
CA ALA A 902 -7.57 -12.02 -26.11
C ALA A 902 -6.03 -12.02 -26.12
N ARG A 903 -5.40 -10.94 -26.64
CA ARG A 903 -3.94 -10.74 -26.60
C ARG A 903 -3.38 -10.74 -25.19
N ALA A 904 -4.00 -10.02 -24.26
CA ALA A 904 -3.56 -10.00 -22.86
C ALA A 904 -3.63 -11.39 -22.20
N ARG A 905 -4.69 -12.14 -22.49
CA ARG A 905 -4.93 -13.47 -21.90
C ARG A 905 -4.04 -14.56 -22.49
N LEU A 906 -3.77 -14.48 -23.79
CA LEU A 906 -3.02 -15.47 -24.57
C LEU A 906 -1.57 -15.05 -24.80
N ALA A 907 -1.07 -14.03 -24.06
CA ALA A 907 0.27 -13.49 -24.21
C ALA A 907 1.40 -14.53 -24.02
N ALA A 908 1.11 -15.66 -23.34
CA ALA A 908 2.03 -16.78 -23.20
C ALA A 908 2.26 -17.58 -24.50
N HIS A 909 1.46 -17.33 -25.54
CA HIS A 909 1.49 -18.03 -26.81
C HIS A 909 1.86 -17.05 -27.94
N ASP A 910 3.15 -17.00 -28.26
CA ASP A 910 3.74 -16.09 -29.26
C ASP A 910 3.46 -16.48 -30.72
N PHE A 911 2.88 -17.66 -30.94
CA PHE A 911 2.52 -18.18 -32.26
C PHE A 911 1.07 -17.87 -32.69
N ILE A 912 0.39 -16.98 -31.95
CA ILE A 912 -0.97 -16.52 -32.26
C ILE A 912 -0.95 -15.17 -32.97
N GLU A 913 -1.53 -15.16 -34.16
CA GLU A 913 -1.81 -13.97 -34.96
C GLU A 913 -3.30 -13.61 -34.85
N TYR A 914 -3.62 -12.33 -34.99
CA TYR A 914 -5.00 -11.83 -34.88
C TYR A 914 -5.36 -11.08 -36.15
N GLN A 915 -6.50 -11.41 -36.74
CA GLN A 915 -6.98 -10.82 -37.98
C GLN A 915 -8.52 -10.81 -37.98
N THR A 916 -9.14 -9.79 -38.57
CA THR A 916 -10.60 -9.80 -38.79
C THR A 916 -10.98 -10.71 -39.95
N LEU A 917 -12.05 -11.51 -39.81
CA LEU A 917 -12.59 -12.34 -40.89
C LEU A 917 -14.13 -12.37 -40.81
N ASP A 918 -14.78 -11.88 -41.86
CA ASP A 918 -16.22 -11.96 -42.07
C ASP A 918 -16.58 -13.17 -42.93
N LEU A 919 -17.30 -14.12 -42.34
CA LEU A 919 -17.70 -15.38 -42.99
C LEU A 919 -18.78 -15.22 -44.06
N ASN A 920 -19.40 -14.03 -44.17
CA ASN A 920 -20.37 -13.70 -45.22
C ASN A 920 -19.69 -13.19 -46.50
N ARG A 921 -18.42 -12.76 -46.43
CA ARG A 921 -17.66 -12.19 -47.55
C ARG A 921 -16.67 -13.18 -48.15
N ASP A 922 -16.25 -12.98 -49.40
CA ASP A 922 -15.23 -13.82 -50.03
C ASP A 922 -13.90 -13.69 -49.25
N PRO A 923 -13.29 -14.80 -48.77
CA PRO A 923 -12.01 -14.74 -48.07
C PRO A 923 -10.86 -14.16 -48.91
N ARG A 924 -10.94 -14.25 -50.25
CA ARG A 924 -9.93 -13.68 -51.16
C ARG A 924 -9.83 -12.16 -51.04
N GLU A 925 -10.97 -11.49 -50.91
CA GLU A 925 -11.04 -10.03 -50.72
C GLU A 925 -10.53 -9.60 -49.35
N GLN A 926 -10.45 -10.54 -48.40
CA GLN A 926 -10.02 -10.33 -47.02
C GLN A 926 -8.55 -10.73 -46.81
N GLY A 927 -7.81 -10.99 -47.90
CA GLY A 927 -6.39 -11.32 -47.86
C GLY A 927 -6.08 -12.79 -47.56
N CYS A 928 -7.08 -13.68 -47.58
CA CYS A 928 -6.86 -15.11 -47.38
C CYS A 928 -6.69 -15.85 -48.72
N ALA A 929 -5.60 -16.59 -48.84
CA ALA A 929 -5.35 -17.45 -50.00
C ALA A 929 -6.08 -18.80 -49.89
N GLU A 930 -6.32 -19.43 -51.04
CA GLU A 930 -6.81 -20.81 -51.10
C GLU A 930 -5.86 -21.77 -50.38
N ALA A 931 -6.40 -22.77 -49.67
CA ALA A 931 -5.60 -23.80 -49.00
C ALA A 931 -4.53 -23.26 -48.01
N SER A 932 -4.81 -22.11 -47.40
CA SER A 932 -3.92 -21.43 -46.47
C SER A 932 -3.86 -22.08 -45.08
N PHE A 933 -4.82 -22.93 -44.74
CA PHE A 933 -4.92 -23.56 -43.42
C PHE A 933 -5.03 -25.08 -43.50
N ASP A 934 -4.46 -25.76 -42.50
CA ASP A 934 -4.54 -27.21 -42.33
C ASP A 934 -5.71 -27.59 -41.40
N VAL A 935 -6.02 -26.73 -40.43
CA VAL A 935 -7.13 -26.90 -39.48
C VAL A 935 -7.95 -25.63 -39.39
N VAL A 936 -9.27 -25.76 -39.41
CA VAL A 936 -10.21 -24.67 -39.11
C VAL A 936 -11.03 -25.08 -37.88
N ILE A 937 -11.12 -24.19 -36.89
CA ILE A 937 -11.97 -24.34 -35.70
C ILE A 937 -13.09 -23.31 -35.78
N ALA A 938 -14.34 -23.75 -35.71
CA ALA A 938 -15.51 -22.89 -35.68
C ALA A 938 -16.33 -23.20 -34.42
N SER A 939 -16.48 -22.22 -33.52
CA SER A 939 -17.19 -22.41 -32.25
C SER A 939 -18.33 -21.41 -32.12
N ASN A 940 -19.57 -21.89 -32.19
CA ASN A 940 -20.81 -21.12 -32.06
C ASN A 940 -20.80 -19.83 -32.91
N VAL A 941 -20.45 -19.95 -34.19
CA VAL A 941 -20.33 -18.81 -35.13
C VAL A 941 -21.04 -19.07 -36.46
N LEU A 942 -21.16 -20.32 -36.88
CA LEU A 942 -21.76 -20.67 -38.16
C LEU A 942 -23.26 -20.35 -38.18
N HIS A 943 -23.93 -20.41 -37.03
CA HIS A 943 -25.33 -19.96 -36.94
C HIS A 943 -25.51 -18.46 -37.17
N ALA A 944 -24.49 -17.65 -36.92
CA ALA A 944 -24.53 -16.19 -37.03
C ALA A 944 -24.23 -15.68 -38.45
N THR A 945 -24.06 -16.57 -39.43
CA THR A 945 -23.86 -16.21 -40.84
C THR A 945 -25.18 -16.16 -41.60
N GLU A 946 -25.23 -15.36 -42.67
CA GLU A 946 -26.43 -15.19 -43.48
C GLU A 946 -26.75 -16.44 -44.31
N ASP A 947 -25.72 -17.11 -44.82
CA ASP A 947 -25.83 -18.33 -45.64
C ASP A 947 -24.81 -19.36 -45.14
N VAL A 948 -25.29 -20.34 -44.39
CA VAL A 948 -24.42 -21.36 -43.77
C VAL A 948 -23.76 -22.26 -44.81
N ARG A 949 -24.45 -22.56 -45.92
CA ARG A 949 -23.90 -23.35 -47.02
C ARG A 949 -22.76 -22.60 -47.71
N GLY A 950 -22.99 -21.33 -48.04
CA GLY A 950 -21.96 -20.45 -48.61
C GLY A 950 -20.75 -20.32 -47.69
N THR A 951 -20.97 -20.14 -46.38
CA THR A 951 -19.90 -20.10 -45.38
C THR A 951 -19.09 -21.39 -45.36
N LEU A 952 -19.73 -22.57 -45.33
CA LEU A 952 -19.01 -23.85 -45.37
C LEU A 952 -18.17 -24.00 -46.65
N GLY A 953 -18.68 -23.53 -47.80
CA GLY A 953 -17.92 -23.46 -49.05
C GLY A 953 -16.66 -22.57 -48.93
N ARG A 954 -16.77 -21.41 -48.27
CA ARG A 954 -15.63 -20.51 -47.98
C ARG A 954 -14.62 -21.14 -47.02
N LEU A 955 -15.07 -21.86 -45.99
CA LEU A 955 -14.18 -22.60 -45.09
C LEU A 955 -13.46 -23.76 -45.82
N SER A 956 -14.16 -24.46 -46.71
CA SER A 956 -13.57 -25.48 -47.59
C SER A 956 -12.53 -24.91 -48.55
N PHE A 957 -12.72 -23.67 -49.03
CA PHE A 957 -11.73 -22.93 -49.82
C PHE A 957 -10.46 -22.62 -49.01
N LEU A 958 -10.60 -22.20 -47.75
CA LEU A 958 -9.46 -21.89 -46.88
C LEU A 958 -8.65 -23.13 -46.46
N LEU A 959 -9.31 -24.29 -46.38
CA LEU A 959 -8.66 -25.55 -46.02
C LEU A 959 -7.84 -26.15 -47.17
N ALA A 960 -6.68 -26.67 -46.80
CA ALA A 960 -5.88 -27.55 -47.66
C ALA A 960 -6.60 -28.88 -47.90
N ASP A 961 -6.25 -29.55 -49.00
CA ASP A 961 -6.70 -30.92 -49.28
C ASP A 961 -6.39 -31.81 -48.08
N ASP A 962 -7.36 -32.62 -47.66
CA ASP A 962 -7.31 -33.45 -46.45
C ASP A 962 -7.22 -32.69 -45.12
N GLY A 963 -7.36 -31.35 -45.12
CA GLY A 963 -7.41 -30.52 -43.91
C GLY A 963 -8.65 -30.79 -43.06
N HIS A 964 -8.61 -30.38 -41.80
CA HIS A 964 -9.65 -30.69 -40.81
C HIS A 964 -10.48 -29.47 -40.43
N LEU A 965 -11.80 -29.62 -40.43
CA LEU A 965 -12.74 -28.69 -39.83
C LEU A 965 -13.24 -29.28 -38.51
N LEU A 966 -13.08 -28.53 -37.41
CA LEU A 966 -13.67 -28.82 -36.11
C LEU A 966 -14.78 -27.80 -35.85
N VAL A 967 -15.98 -28.27 -35.56
CA VAL A 967 -17.16 -27.41 -35.33
C VAL A 967 -17.75 -27.70 -33.97
N GLN A 968 -18.08 -26.65 -33.24
CA GLN A 968 -18.98 -26.68 -32.10
C GLN A 968 -20.16 -25.76 -32.42
N GLU A 969 -21.39 -26.25 -32.35
CA GLU A 969 -22.60 -25.45 -32.56
C GLU A 969 -23.73 -25.81 -31.60
N MET A 970 -24.55 -24.81 -31.27
CA MET A 970 -25.84 -25.02 -30.59
C MET A 970 -26.88 -25.48 -31.62
N HIS A 971 -27.81 -26.34 -31.21
CA HIS A 971 -28.90 -26.79 -32.09
C HIS A 971 -30.31 -26.64 -31.48
N ASP A 972 -30.43 -26.27 -30.20
CA ASP A 972 -31.72 -25.99 -29.54
C ASP A 972 -31.92 -24.49 -29.38
N THR A 973 -32.76 -23.91 -30.25
CA THR A 973 -33.03 -22.45 -30.23
C THR A 973 -33.85 -22.06 -29.01
N ALA A 974 -34.79 -22.90 -28.57
CA ALA A 974 -35.62 -22.63 -27.40
C ALA A 974 -34.77 -22.51 -26.13
N ALA A 975 -33.72 -23.34 -26.03
CA ALA A 975 -32.79 -23.35 -24.91
C ALA A 975 -31.78 -22.19 -24.89
N CYS A 976 -31.79 -21.27 -25.87
CA CYS A 976 -30.85 -20.15 -25.93
C CYS A 976 -31.50 -18.81 -26.34
N ALA A 977 -32.77 -18.84 -26.77
CA ALA A 977 -33.49 -17.69 -27.34
C ALA A 977 -33.58 -16.48 -26.39
N LEU A 978 -33.75 -16.70 -25.09
CA LEU A 978 -33.89 -15.58 -24.13
C LEU A 978 -32.59 -14.75 -24.02
N VAL A 979 -31.44 -15.37 -24.20
CA VAL A 979 -30.13 -14.73 -24.04
C VAL A 979 -29.54 -14.29 -25.37
N PHE A 980 -29.49 -15.17 -26.37
CA PHE A 980 -28.89 -14.82 -27.67
C PHE A 980 -29.91 -14.32 -28.70
N GLY A 981 -31.17 -14.74 -28.58
CA GLY A 981 -32.23 -14.33 -29.50
C GLY A 981 -32.62 -12.85 -29.37
N ILE A 982 -32.17 -12.13 -28.34
CA ILE A 982 -32.34 -10.67 -28.28
C ILE A 982 -31.37 -9.91 -29.20
N LEU A 983 -30.32 -10.57 -29.71
CA LEU A 983 -29.37 -10.00 -30.64
C LEU A 983 -29.93 -10.06 -32.07
N LYS A 984 -29.93 -8.92 -32.77
CA LYS A 984 -30.40 -8.86 -34.15
C LYS A 984 -29.60 -9.78 -35.09
N SER A 985 -28.28 -9.85 -34.87
CA SER A 985 -27.37 -10.71 -35.64
C SER A 985 -27.69 -12.20 -35.49
N PHE A 986 -28.28 -12.63 -34.37
CA PHE A 986 -28.66 -14.04 -34.18
C PHE A 986 -29.72 -14.50 -35.18
N TRP A 987 -30.56 -13.59 -35.68
CA TRP A 987 -31.63 -13.91 -36.63
C TRP A 987 -31.26 -13.65 -38.10
N ALA A 988 -30.08 -13.10 -38.36
CA ALA A 988 -29.62 -12.73 -39.69
C ALA A 988 -29.37 -13.98 -40.55
N ARG A 989 -30.30 -14.28 -41.46
CA ARG A 989 -30.22 -15.42 -42.39
C ARG A 989 -30.97 -15.16 -43.71
N THR A 990 -30.42 -15.66 -44.80
CA THR A 990 -31.01 -15.62 -46.15
C THR A 990 -31.28 -17.02 -46.71
N ASP A 991 -30.68 -18.05 -46.13
CA ASP A 991 -30.81 -19.48 -46.49
C ASP A 991 -32.04 -20.16 -45.89
N LEU A 992 -33.22 -19.57 -46.09
CA LEU A 992 -34.50 -20.05 -45.52
C LEU A 992 -34.87 -21.49 -45.94
N ALA A 993 -34.25 -22.04 -46.98
CA ALA A 993 -34.40 -23.44 -47.36
C ALA A 993 -33.72 -24.40 -46.35
N GLU A 994 -32.56 -24.02 -45.82
CA GLU A 994 -31.85 -24.78 -44.79
C GLU A 994 -32.37 -24.44 -43.39
N ARG A 995 -32.68 -23.16 -43.17
CA ARG A 995 -33.04 -22.60 -41.86
C ARG A 995 -34.39 -21.86 -41.93
N PRO A 996 -35.51 -22.58 -42.11
CA PRO A 996 -36.82 -21.96 -42.35
C PRO A 996 -37.33 -21.18 -41.14
N ARG A 997 -37.16 -21.73 -39.93
CA ARG A 997 -37.78 -21.20 -38.70
C ARG A 997 -36.79 -20.60 -37.72
N THR A 998 -35.63 -21.23 -37.56
CA THR A 998 -34.62 -20.89 -36.54
C THR A 998 -33.25 -20.70 -37.17
N PRO A 999 -32.37 -19.88 -36.56
CA PRO A 999 -31.00 -19.68 -37.08
C PRO A 999 -30.06 -20.85 -36.81
N LEU A 1000 -30.41 -21.74 -35.86
CA LEU A 1000 -29.66 -22.95 -35.57
C LEU A 1000 -30.10 -24.09 -36.51
N LEU A 1001 -29.12 -24.80 -37.07
CA LEU A 1001 -29.37 -26.02 -37.84
C LEU A 1001 -29.67 -27.21 -36.91
N PRO A 1002 -30.65 -28.06 -37.26
CA PRO A 1002 -30.85 -29.32 -36.58
C PRO A 1002 -29.59 -30.18 -36.66
N ARG A 1003 -29.26 -30.90 -35.57
CA ARG A 1003 -28.10 -31.78 -35.46
C ARG A 1003 -27.89 -32.65 -36.70
N GLU A 1004 -28.98 -33.25 -37.20
CA GLU A 1004 -28.88 -34.28 -38.25
C GLU A 1004 -28.64 -33.70 -39.65
N ARG A 1005 -28.91 -32.41 -39.85
CA ARG A 1005 -28.68 -31.75 -41.13
C ARG A 1005 -27.19 -31.42 -41.36
N TRP A 1006 -26.40 -31.27 -40.29
CA TRP A 1006 -24.98 -30.92 -40.38
C TRP A 1006 -24.18 -31.89 -41.26
N ARG A 1007 -24.38 -33.20 -41.09
CA ARG A 1007 -23.63 -34.23 -41.82
C ARG A 1007 -23.82 -34.14 -43.33
N GLU A 1008 -25.06 -33.91 -43.78
CA GLU A 1008 -25.37 -33.80 -45.20
C GLU A 1008 -24.84 -32.49 -45.78
N LEU A 1009 -25.08 -31.38 -45.08
CA LEU A 1009 -24.65 -30.07 -45.54
C LEU A 1009 -23.11 -29.96 -45.67
N LEU A 1010 -22.37 -30.53 -44.72
CA LEU A 1010 -20.91 -30.59 -44.79
C LEU A 1010 -20.44 -31.39 -46.03
N LYS A 1011 -21.09 -32.52 -46.34
CA LYS A 1011 -20.79 -33.31 -47.55
C LYS A 1011 -21.06 -32.53 -48.83
N GLU A 1012 -22.19 -31.85 -48.88
CA GLU A 1012 -22.58 -31.00 -50.01
C GLU A 1012 -21.64 -29.79 -50.19
N SER A 1013 -20.93 -29.40 -49.13
CA SER A 1013 -20.02 -28.24 -49.10
C SER A 1013 -18.54 -28.60 -49.27
N GLY A 1014 -18.22 -29.82 -49.73
CA GLY A 1014 -16.86 -30.24 -50.07
C GLY A 1014 -16.08 -30.91 -48.94
N PHE A 1015 -16.76 -31.39 -47.89
CA PHE A 1015 -16.15 -32.17 -46.83
C PHE A 1015 -16.48 -33.67 -46.97
N GLY A 1016 -15.50 -34.54 -46.72
CA GLY A 1016 -15.64 -35.99 -46.53
C GLY A 1016 -15.49 -36.40 -45.07
N ASP A 1017 -15.71 -37.69 -44.79
CA ASP A 1017 -15.44 -38.33 -43.48
C ASP A 1017 -16.00 -37.57 -42.26
N VAL A 1018 -17.26 -37.12 -42.34
CA VAL A 1018 -17.90 -36.35 -41.26
C VAL A 1018 -18.24 -37.25 -40.06
N ALA A 1019 -17.60 -36.97 -38.92
CA ALA A 1019 -17.85 -37.61 -37.65
C ALA A 1019 -18.50 -36.62 -36.67
N HIS A 1020 -19.56 -37.07 -36.00
CA HIS A 1020 -20.06 -36.41 -34.80
C HIS A 1020 -19.25 -36.93 -33.62
N ALA A 1021 -19.06 -36.12 -32.59
CA ALA A 1021 -18.73 -36.66 -31.29
C ALA A 1021 -19.90 -37.53 -30.85
N ASP A 1022 -19.76 -38.84 -31.05
CA ASP A 1022 -20.76 -39.86 -30.73
C ASP A 1022 -20.30 -40.49 -29.42
N VAL A 1023 -21.11 -40.40 -28.39
CA VAL A 1023 -20.74 -40.98 -27.09
C VAL A 1023 -21.98 -41.47 -26.37
N ASP A 1024 -21.88 -42.66 -25.77
CA ASP A 1024 -22.86 -43.28 -24.88
C ASP A 1024 -23.15 -42.47 -23.58
N GLY A 1025 -23.36 -41.15 -23.70
CA GLY A 1025 -23.39 -40.19 -22.59
C GLY A 1025 -24.17 -38.90 -22.84
N GLY A 1026 -24.97 -38.79 -23.91
CA GLY A 1026 -25.98 -37.74 -24.07
C GLY A 1026 -25.46 -36.31 -24.33
N LEU A 1027 -24.19 -36.15 -24.73
CA LEU A 1027 -23.65 -34.87 -25.24
C LEU A 1027 -24.46 -34.39 -26.46
N GLU A 1028 -24.95 -35.34 -27.27
CA GLU A 1028 -25.74 -35.06 -28.47
C GLU A 1028 -27.04 -34.30 -28.20
N GLN A 1029 -27.52 -34.30 -26.95
CA GLN A 1029 -28.74 -33.59 -26.56
C GLN A 1029 -28.47 -32.15 -26.11
N VAL A 1030 -27.19 -31.74 -26.04
CA VAL A 1030 -26.77 -30.46 -25.43
C VAL A 1030 -26.05 -29.56 -26.44
N ALA A 1031 -25.18 -30.11 -27.29
CA ALA A 1031 -24.49 -29.36 -28.33
C ALA A 1031 -24.07 -30.29 -29.48
N SER A 1032 -23.78 -29.71 -30.65
CA SER A 1032 -23.22 -30.44 -31.79
C SER A 1032 -21.71 -30.18 -31.87
N VAL A 1033 -20.90 -31.20 -31.54
CA VAL A 1033 -19.46 -31.17 -31.78
C VAL A 1033 -19.14 -32.11 -32.93
N LEU A 1034 -18.53 -31.58 -33.99
CA LEU A 1034 -18.34 -32.24 -35.27
C LEU A 1034 -16.89 -32.15 -35.69
N SER A 1035 -16.42 -33.17 -36.39
CA SER A 1035 -15.19 -33.11 -37.16
C SER A 1035 -15.46 -33.54 -38.60
N ALA A 1036 -14.86 -32.83 -39.55
CA ALA A 1036 -15.00 -33.12 -40.96
C ALA A 1036 -13.65 -32.96 -41.65
N ARG A 1037 -13.36 -33.82 -42.62
CA ARG A 1037 -12.15 -33.75 -43.43
C ARG A 1037 -12.48 -33.09 -44.75
N ARG A 1038 -11.64 -32.21 -45.26
CA ARG A 1038 -11.86 -31.62 -46.58
C ARG A 1038 -11.57 -32.65 -47.68
N ALA A 1039 -12.52 -32.89 -48.58
CA ALA A 1039 -12.30 -33.77 -49.72
C ALA A 1039 -11.20 -33.19 -50.66
N PRO A 1040 -10.38 -34.00 -51.35
CA PRO A 1040 -9.35 -33.50 -52.28
C PRO A 1040 -9.92 -32.70 -53.46
N ARG A 1041 -9.22 -31.64 -53.92
CA ARG A 1041 -9.56 -30.91 -55.15
C ARG A 1041 -9.28 -31.80 -56.36
N SER A 1042 -10.18 -31.83 -57.33
CA SER A 1042 -9.96 -32.51 -58.62
C SER A 1042 -9.01 -31.70 -59.50
N GLY A 1043 -7.71 -31.83 -59.27
CA GLY A 1043 -6.66 -31.27 -60.13
C GLY A 1043 -5.27 -31.76 -59.74
N ALA A 1044 -4.50 -32.29 -60.70
CA ALA A 1044 -3.10 -32.63 -60.46
C ALA A 1044 -2.31 -31.34 -60.18
N VAL A 1045 -1.71 -31.24 -59.00
CA VAL A 1045 -0.78 -30.15 -58.67
C VAL A 1045 0.43 -30.30 -59.60
N ALA A 1046 0.61 -29.38 -60.55
CA ALA A 1046 1.79 -29.34 -61.38
C ALA A 1046 3.02 -29.09 -60.50
N ALA A 1047 4.07 -29.89 -60.66
CA ALA A 1047 5.33 -29.65 -59.98
C ALA A 1047 5.85 -28.25 -60.37
N PRO A 1048 6.32 -27.43 -59.42
CA PRO A 1048 6.84 -26.11 -59.73
C PRO A 1048 8.05 -26.21 -60.67
N PRO A 1049 8.24 -25.26 -61.61
CA PRO A 1049 9.44 -25.24 -62.44
C PRO A 1049 10.67 -24.98 -61.57
N LEU A 1050 11.77 -25.65 -61.90
CA LEU A 1050 13.02 -25.56 -61.15
C LEU A 1050 13.65 -24.16 -61.28
N PRO A 1051 14.21 -23.58 -60.20
CA PRO A 1051 14.88 -22.28 -60.26
C PRO A 1051 16.16 -22.34 -61.09
N ARG A 1052 16.47 -21.28 -61.85
CA ARG A 1052 17.75 -21.12 -62.56
C ARG A 1052 18.87 -20.91 -61.54
N VAL A 1053 19.87 -21.78 -61.54
CA VAL A 1053 21.13 -21.59 -60.80
C VAL A 1053 21.99 -20.59 -61.59
N LEU A 1054 22.61 -19.62 -60.91
CA LEU A 1054 23.50 -18.62 -61.52
C LEU A 1054 24.85 -19.27 -61.89
N GLU A 1055 25.39 -18.99 -63.07
CA GLU A 1055 26.74 -19.42 -63.46
C GLU A 1055 27.76 -18.99 -62.38
N GLU A 1056 28.70 -19.89 -62.03
CA GLU A 1056 29.75 -19.73 -61.00
C GLU A 1056 29.34 -19.95 -59.52
N SER A 1057 28.12 -20.40 -59.22
CA SER A 1057 27.71 -20.67 -57.82
C SER A 1057 28.40 -21.91 -57.22
N ALA A 1058 29.06 -21.78 -56.07
CA ALA A 1058 29.60 -22.91 -55.29
C ALA A 1058 28.64 -23.32 -54.16
N TRP A 1059 28.29 -24.60 -54.09
CA TRP A 1059 27.33 -25.17 -53.13
C TRP A 1059 28.00 -26.24 -52.27
N ILE A 1060 27.71 -26.23 -50.97
CA ILE A 1060 28.11 -27.32 -50.06
C ILE A 1060 26.86 -28.14 -49.73
N VAL A 1061 26.85 -29.42 -50.10
CA VAL A 1061 25.76 -30.37 -49.77
C VAL A 1061 26.19 -31.20 -48.57
N VAL A 1062 25.45 -31.05 -47.48
CA VAL A 1062 25.70 -31.72 -46.20
C VAL A 1062 24.65 -32.79 -46.02
N GLY A 1063 25.06 -34.05 -45.90
CA GLY A 1063 24.13 -35.16 -45.71
C GLY A 1063 24.87 -36.47 -45.54
N GLU A 1064 24.14 -37.52 -45.16
CA GLU A 1064 24.73 -38.85 -45.03
C GLU A 1064 25.39 -39.27 -46.36
N PRO A 1065 26.64 -39.77 -46.35
CA PRO A 1065 27.43 -40.03 -47.57
C PRO A 1065 26.72 -40.91 -48.62
N ASP A 1066 25.83 -41.80 -48.15
CA ASP A 1066 25.14 -42.81 -48.94
C ASP A 1066 23.62 -42.53 -49.13
N CYS A 1067 23.16 -41.32 -48.81
CA CYS A 1067 21.75 -40.95 -49.00
C CYS A 1067 21.46 -40.56 -50.45
N ASP A 1068 20.52 -41.27 -51.09
CA ASP A 1068 20.05 -41.00 -52.47
C ASP A 1068 19.57 -39.56 -52.67
N VAL A 1069 19.02 -38.93 -51.62
CA VAL A 1069 18.55 -37.53 -51.66
C VAL A 1069 19.73 -36.56 -51.73
N SER A 1070 20.77 -36.78 -50.91
CA SER A 1070 21.99 -35.97 -50.89
C SER A 1070 22.76 -36.11 -52.21
N ALA A 1071 22.87 -37.34 -52.71
CA ALA A 1071 23.51 -37.63 -53.99
C ALA A 1071 22.72 -37.04 -55.17
N GLY A 1072 21.39 -37.18 -55.15
CA GLY A 1072 20.49 -36.63 -56.16
C GLY A 1072 20.51 -35.10 -56.19
N LEU A 1073 20.53 -34.44 -55.03
CA LEU A 1073 20.63 -32.99 -54.93
C LEU A 1073 21.99 -32.46 -55.42
N ALA A 1074 23.08 -33.14 -55.09
CA ALA A 1074 24.41 -32.77 -55.58
C ALA A 1074 24.49 -32.90 -57.11
N ALA A 1075 24.07 -34.04 -57.66
CA ALA A 1075 24.04 -34.25 -59.12
C ALA A 1075 23.11 -33.25 -59.83
N PHE A 1076 21.99 -32.89 -59.19
CA PHE A 1076 21.07 -31.87 -59.70
C PHE A 1076 21.72 -30.48 -59.79
N LEU A 1077 22.43 -30.07 -58.74
CA LEU A 1077 23.10 -28.77 -58.67
C LEU A 1077 24.31 -28.68 -59.62
N GLU A 1078 25.04 -29.78 -59.79
CA GLU A 1078 26.12 -29.89 -60.79
C GLU A 1078 25.58 -29.80 -62.23
N ALA A 1079 24.49 -30.52 -62.53
CA ALA A 1079 23.83 -30.46 -63.84
C ALA A 1079 23.26 -29.07 -64.16
N ALA A 1080 22.94 -28.28 -63.13
CA ALA A 1080 22.48 -26.90 -63.25
C ALA A 1080 23.63 -25.87 -63.40
N GLY A 1081 24.90 -26.31 -63.48
CA GLY A 1081 26.07 -25.46 -63.72
C GLY A 1081 26.75 -24.91 -62.46
N GLY A 1082 26.36 -25.37 -61.27
CA GLY A 1082 27.02 -25.02 -60.00
C GLY A 1082 28.19 -25.95 -59.68
N THR A 1083 29.19 -25.45 -58.94
CA THR A 1083 30.24 -26.30 -58.36
C THR A 1083 29.75 -26.86 -57.03
N VAL A 1084 29.71 -28.18 -56.83
CA VAL A 1084 29.21 -28.78 -55.59
C VAL A 1084 30.33 -29.46 -54.81
N ARG A 1085 30.42 -29.21 -53.51
CA ARG A 1085 31.27 -29.97 -52.57
C ARG A 1085 30.39 -30.71 -51.58
N ARG A 1086 30.67 -32.00 -51.32
CA ARG A 1086 29.85 -32.85 -50.43
C ARG A 1086 30.57 -33.11 -49.11
N THR A 1087 29.81 -33.16 -48.02
CA THR A 1087 30.35 -33.55 -46.70
C THR A 1087 29.30 -34.27 -45.84
N GLY A 1088 29.78 -35.07 -44.90
CA GLY A 1088 28.95 -35.72 -43.89
C GLY A 1088 28.56 -34.76 -42.75
N PRO A 1089 27.44 -35.01 -42.04
CA PRO A 1089 27.01 -34.18 -40.91
C PRO A 1089 28.03 -34.16 -39.76
N ASP A 1090 28.86 -35.20 -39.64
CA ASP A 1090 29.85 -35.36 -38.57
C ASP A 1090 31.26 -34.84 -38.93
N ALA A 1091 31.41 -34.10 -40.03
CA ALA A 1091 32.70 -33.59 -40.44
C ALA A 1091 33.28 -32.63 -39.37
N GLY A 1092 34.51 -32.89 -38.93
CA GLY A 1092 35.23 -32.01 -38.00
C GLY A 1092 35.66 -30.68 -38.62
N ALA A 1093 36.11 -29.72 -37.80
CA ALA A 1093 36.43 -28.35 -38.23
C ALA A 1093 37.42 -28.26 -39.42
N VAL A 1094 38.38 -29.19 -39.51
CA VAL A 1094 39.33 -29.27 -40.63
C VAL A 1094 38.65 -29.72 -41.93
N GLY A 1095 37.64 -30.59 -41.84
CA GLY A 1095 36.84 -31.03 -42.98
C GLY A 1095 35.96 -29.90 -43.54
N TRP A 1096 35.41 -29.06 -42.67
CA TRP A 1096 34.66 -27.86 -43.08
C TRP A 1096 35.54 -26.78 -43.71
N ALA A 1097 36.75 -26.57 -43.18
CA ALA A 1097 37.68 -25.58 -43.71
C ALA A 1097 38.13 -25.89 -45.15
N GLY A 1098 38.22 -27.17 -45.54
CA GLY A 1098 38.55 -27.59 -46.91
C GLY A 1098 37.41 -27.45 -47.93
N LEU A 1099 36.18 -27.15 -47.50
CA LEU A 1099 34.99 -27.05 -48.34
C LEU A 1099 34.61 -25.61 -48.71
N LEU A 1100 35.21 -24.64 -48.03
CA LEU A 1100 35.08 -23.23 -48.38
C LEU A 1100 36.15 -22.90 -49.46
N PRO A 1101 35.87 -21.96 -50.39
CA PRO A 1101 36.85 -21.51 -51.37
C PRO A 1101 38.05 -20.80 -50.75
#